data_AF-A0A399YVY3-F1
#
_entry.id   AF-A0A399YVY3-F1
#
_cell.length_a   1.000
_cell.length_b   1.000
_cell.length_c   1.000
_cell.angle_alpha   90.00
_cell.angle_beta   90.00
_cell.angle_gamma   90.00
#
_symmetry.space_group_name_H-M   'P 1'
#
loop_
_entity.id
_entity.type
_entity.pdbx_description
1 polymer ?
#
loop_
_entity_poly.entity_id
_entity_poly.type
_entity_poly.pdbx_seq_one_letter_code
_entity_poly.pdbx_strand_id
1 'polypeptide(L)'
;MDLQSRIDALRRMIDGYKTATSPDPGILRDIETNARTLLTDAKNTTYESTVQAMFAEVARLGTASAAVPSAVSAAVRGLVRRARIRIEVAGDDDDIDAALDILAQALQQDRADAELLDLLEQAGRRSGHAAQRVNDLFARYAVNRKVEAPDPPRSTNTYQTVRSTQTQTVQPVAQTPEPDSETPPAPPTPAPDADEPPPPPRFSSSPGYMPPESGARTPGQRKPPPLNIAAGASPADLEDLISDLSQSYYAGDYQITVETANRILQAQPGNATALEYRQKAEDNLIRGVVPDHRIPFDARVSYNRAKSLERAGNYEEAGRLYREARDLAERSGILSWKDAEQALLDIQDLALARELMSEGDRFLAADNWAEAVRKYQGALAVVPNDPQIDERLETARRVQNDTEQASVQLTTLSGTLSEQAGQIRNVQAILSRVRQLLPNSQRVSGLVQEASAKFAGIKAQVTDQAQAALTRAQSATSVDERLTLGNEAFKLLEVGSDLDPSDARLSELKIEAQTMTANAQRARQTIERSAAMIAQNFDNDLAQARTLLADLRDYAQDDRYRAVVSDLLARYIERAEFALEDGDIAEAETWLNTVRDEPFRILGRRAEVQRIESIIRRQRRGNRLRIGLVIAGILTIVGVTGALTRDTWMPVFFPPPPTVTPTPSTTLTPSQTFTPTDTATATHTPTASYTPTATDTPTSTPTASATPTATATSTPTATPTDTPTQTLTPSITPTPAILCELVVTNEAGTRIRSRPTTGAPQTGSLQFLQPLTVIQQQRGPDDSRVWYFVRAQVDTVEVQGWVREDNVRQQTGRECPSLN
;
A
#
# COMPACT_ATOMS: atom_id res chain seq x y z
N MET A 1 23.28 -4.94 -61.33
CA MET A 1 24.31 -5.95 -61.69
C MET A 1 23.60 -7.19 -62.16
N ASP A 2 24.17 -7.91 -63.12
CA ASP A 2 23.66 -9.21 -63.56
C ASP A 2 23.66 -10.22 -62.39
N LEU A 3 22.64 -11.08 -62.34
CA LEU A 3 22.46 -12.06 -61.25
C LEU A 3 23.62 -13.07 -61.25
N GLN A 4 24.05 -13.50 -62.44
CA GLN A 4 25.20 -14.40 -62.62
C GLN A 4 26.49 -13.80 -62.04
N SER A 5 26.74 -12.50 -62.29
CA SER A 5 27.91 -11.80 -61.74
C SER A 5 27.94 -11.76 -60.20
N ARG A 6 26.76 -11.69 -59.55
CA ARG A 6 26.63 -11.75 -58.09
C ARG A 6 26.82 -13.17 -57.55
N ILE A 7 26.36 -14.19 -58.27
CA ILE A 7 26.64 -15.61 -57.97
C ILE A 7 28.14 -15.89 -58.02
N ASP A 8 28.82 -15.44 -59.07
CA ASP A 8 30.28 -15.62 -59.23
C ASP A 8 31.11 -14.76 -58.25
N ALA A 9 30.55 -13.66 -57.74
CA ALA A 9 31.13 -12.92 -56.61
C ALA A 9 30.97 -13.68 -55.29
N LEU A 10 29.77 -14.17 -54.96
CA LEU A 10 29.52 -14.95 -53.75
C LEU A 10 30.38 -16.22 -53.71
N ARG A 11 30.50 -16.92 -54.85
CA ARG A 11 31.36 -18.11 -54.97
C ARG A 11 32.82 -17.82 -54.65
N ARG A 12 33.36 -16.71 -55.17
CA ARG A 12 34.74 -16.28 -54.86
C ARG A 12 34.94 -15.90 -53.39
N MET A 13 33.93 -15.31 -52.73
CA MET A 13 33.99 -15.04 -51.28
C MET A 13 33.97 -16.34 -50.48
N ILE A 14 33.12 -17.30 -50.85
CA ILE A 14 33.06 -18.65 -50.24
C ILE A 14 34.39 -19.38 -50.38
N ASP A 15 34.98 -19.43 -51.59
CA ASP A 15 36.22 -20.16 -51.84
C ASP A 15 37.46 -19.44 -51.24
N GLY A 16 37.43 -18.11 -51.16
CA GLY A 16 38.42 -17.33 -50.40
C GLY A 16 38.35 -17.61 -48.90
N TYR A 17 37.15 -17.74 -48.33
CA TYR A 17 36.96 -18.09 -46.92
C TYR A 17 37.48 -19.51 -46.61
N LYS A 18 37.21 -20.49 -47.47
CA LYS A 18 37.70 -21.88 -47.33
C LYS A 18 39.22 -22.02 -47.39
N THR A 19 39.91 -21.11 -48.09
CA THR A 19 41.37 -21.18 -48.34
C THR A 19 42.19 -20.31 -47.39
N ALA A 20 41.53 -19.52 -46.53
CA ALA A 20 42.18 -18.70 -45.52
C ALA A 20 42.78 -19.56 -44.38
N THR A 21 44.04 -19.31 -44.03
CA THR A 21 44.76 -20.01 -42.95
C THR A 21 44.20 -19.69 -41.55
N SER A 22 43.43 -18.61 -41.41
CA SER A 22 42.68 -18.25 -40.20
C SER A 22 41.46 -17.41 -40.62
N PRO A 23 40.27 -18.02 -40.77
CA PRO A 23 39.07 -17.31 -41.24
C PRO A 23 38.44 -16.44 -40.13
N ASP A 24 38.10 -15.19 -40.45
CA ASP A 24 37.41 -14.27 -39.53
C ASP A 24 35.88 -14.52 -39.50
N PRO A 25 35.25 -14.77 -38.33
CA PRO A 25 33.80 -14.92 -38.19
C PRO A 25 32.97 -13.73 -38.72
N GLY A 26 33.53 -12.52 -38.76
CA GLY A 26 32.87 -11.35 -39.35
C GLY A 26 32.64 -11.51 -40.86
N ILE A 27 33.65 -11.99 -41.58
CA ILE A 27 33.58 -12.24 -43.03
C ILE A 27 32.51 -13.29 -43.35
N LEU A 28 32.33 -14.29 -42.49
CA LEU A 28 31.30 -15.31 -42.67
C LEU A 28 29.87 -14.74 -42.54
N ARG A 29 29.64 -13.80 -41.62
CA ARG A 29 28.35 -13.07 -41.49
C ARG A 29 28.05 -12.21 -42.71
N ASP A 30 29.05 -11.61 -43.33
CA ASP A 30 28.89 -10.87 -44.59
C ASP A 30 28.56 -11.82 -45.75
N ILE A 31 29.21 -12.98 -45.82
CA ILE A 31 28.89 -14.03 -46.80
C ILE A 31 27.46 -14.55 -46.59
N GLU A 32 27.02 -14.79 -45.34
CA GLU A 32 25.63 -15.16 -45.02
C GLU A 32 24.62 -14.10 -45.46
N THR A 33 24.89 -12.82 -45.17
CA THR A 33 24.00 -11.70 -45.52
C THR A 33 23.88 -11.56 -47.04
N ASN A 34 25.00 -11.70 -47.76
CA ASN A 34 25.02 -11.74 -49.21
C ASN A 34 24.31 -12.98 -49.79
N ALA A 35 24.41 -14.14 -49.14
CA ALA A 35 23.72 -15.35 -49.58
C ALA A 35 22.19 -15.28 -49.35
N ARG A 36 21.72 -14.69 -48.24
CA ARG A 36 20.28 -14.48 -47.96
C ARG A 36 19.64 -13.50 -48.95
N THR A 37 20.30 -12.39 -49.24
CA THR A 37 19.83 -11.41 -50.23
C THR A 37 19.84 -12.01 -51.64
N LEU A 38 20.90 -12.74 -52.02
CA LEU A 38 20.94 -13.43 -53.31
C LEU A 38 19.87 -14.52 -53.45
N LEU A 39 19.55 -15.25 -52.37
CA LEU A 39 18.49 -16.27 -52.36
C LEU A 39 17.08 -15.65 -52.54
N THR A 40 16.87 -14.45 -52.01
CA THR A 40 15.62 -13.70 -52.22
C THR A 40 15.50 -13.22 -53.67
N ASP A 41 16.60 -12.70 -54.22
CA ASP A 41 16.64 -12.19 -55.61
C ASP A 41 16.62 -13.30 -56.68
N ALA A 42 17.13 -14.49 -56.36
CA ALA A 42 17.17 -15.64 -57.29
C ALA A 42 15.88 -16.47 -57.29
N LYS A 43 14.90 -16.16 -56.43
CA LYS A 43 13.65 -16.92 -56.27
C LYS A 43 12.79 -16.86 -57.54
N ASN A 44 12.25 -18.01 -57.96
CA ASN A 44 11.55 -18.24 -59.22
C ASN A 44 12.42 -17.99 -60.48
N THR A 45 13.74 -18.11 -60.38
CA THR A 45 14.66 -18.03 -61.53
C THR A 45 15.35 -19.38 -61.80
N THR A 46 15.94 -19.55 -62.97
CA THR A 46 16.75 -20.73 -63.32
C THR A 46 17.97 -20.94 -62.42
N TYR A 47 18.37 -19.92 -61.66
CA TYR A 47 19.52 -19.96 -60.75
C TYR A 47 19.15 -20.33 -59.31
N GLU A 48 17.84 -20.46 -58.98
CA GLU A 48 17.37 -20.67 -57.62
C GLU A 48 18.01 -21.90 -56.95
N SER A 49 18.06 -23.05 -57.64
CA SER A 49 18.68 -24.27 -57.12
C SER A 49 20.19 -24.14 -56.86
N THR A 50 20.88 -23.32 -57.67
CA THR A 50 22.31 -23.04 -57.51
C THR A 50 22.56 -22.15 -56.29
N VAL A 51 21.72 -21.12 -56.10
CA VAL A 51 21.82 -20.23 -54.94
C VAL A 51 21.37 -20.92 -53.65
N GLN A 52 20.36 -21.80 -53.71
CA GLN A 52 20.00 -22.69 -52.58
C GLN A 52 21.16 -23.61 -52.18
N ALA A 53 21.85 -24.21 -53.15
CA ALA A 53 23.03 -25.04 -52.87
C ALA A 53 24.18 -24.24 -52.24
N MET A 54 24.46 -23.03 -52.75
CA MET A 54 25.45 -22.12 -52.15
C MET A 54 25.02 -21.66 -50.74
N PHE A 55 23.74 -21.38 -50.52
CA PHE A 55 23.22 -21.02 -49.19
C PHE A 55 23.39 -22.17 -48.18
N ALA A 56 23.12 -23.41 -48.60
CA ALA A 56 23.37 -24.60 -47.79
C ALA A 56 24.88 -24.84 -47.54
N GLU A 57 25.74 -24.48 -48.48
CA GLU A 57 27.20 -24.53 -48.33
C GLU A 57 27.72 -23.46 -47.35
N VAL A 58 27.21 -22.22 -47.44
CA VAL A 58 27.49 -21.15 -46.46
C VAL A 58 26.99 -21.54 -45.07
N ALA A 59 25.79 -22.11 -44.95
CA ALA A 59 25.29 -22.61 -43.67
C ALA A 59 26.18 -23.72 -43.09
N ARG A 60 26.75 -24.60 -43.92
CA ARG A 60 27.73 -25.61 -43.50
C ARG A 60 29.04 -25.00 -43.04
N LEU A 61 29.54 -23.97 -43.72
CA LEU A 61 30.70 -23.19 -43.26
C LEU A 61 30.39 -22.46 -41.94
N GLY A 62 29.16 -21.95 -41.77
CA GLY A 62 28.58 -21.49 -40.51
C GLY A 62 28.73 -22.51 -39.40
N THR A 63 28.26 -23.74 -39.61
CA THR A 63 28.35 -24.83 -38.62
C THR A 63 29.75 -25.40 -38.41
N ALA A 64 30.69 -25.19 -39.35
CA ALA A 64 32.09 -25.63 -39.21
C ALA A 64 32.98 -24.56 -38.56
N SER A 65 32.68 -23.29 -38.78
CA SER A 65 33.33 -22.14 -38.11
C SER A 65 32.72 -21.85 -36.73
N ALA A 66 31.45 -22.19 -36.53
CA ALA A 66 30.90 -22.34 -35.19
C ALA A 66 31.48 -23.60 -34.58
N ALA A 67 32.67 -23.47 -33.98
CA ALA A 67 33.10 -24.39 -32.94
C ALA A 67 31.91 -24.59 -31.99
N VAL A 68 31.59 -25.86 -31.69
CA VAL A 68 30.47 -26.24 -30.81
C VAL A 68 30.46 -25.29 -29.62
N PRO A 69 29.32 -24.65 -29.29
CA PRO A 69 29.21 -23.89 -28.06
C PRO A 69 29.41 -24.87 -26.91
N SER A 70 30.65 -24.96 -26.44
CA SER A 70 31.05 -25.84 -25.35
C SER A 70 30.23 -25.50 -24.11
N ALA A 71 30.07 -26.45 -23.19
CA ALA A 71 29.46 -26.18 -21.89
C ALA A 71 30.11 -24.96 -21.19
N VAL A 72 31.41 -24.74 -21.43
CA VAL A 72 32.16 -23.54 -21.03
C VAL A 72 31.55 -22.26 -21.62
N SER A 73 31.29 -22.19 -22.94
CA SER A 73 30.67 -21.01 -23.57
C SER A 73 29.23 -20.72 -23.05
N ALA A 74 28.48 -21.76 -22.68
CA ALA A 74 27.16 -21.60 -22.06
C ALA A 74 27.27 -21.08 -20.62
N ALA A 75 28.21 -21.62 -19.84
CA ALA A 75 28.52 -21.16 -18.48
C ALA A 75 29.02 -19.71 -18.46
N VAL A 76 29.94 -19.33 -19.37
CA VAL A 76 30.44 -17.96 -19.54
C VAL A 76 29.29 -17.00 -19.86
N ARG A 77 28.42 -17.30 -20.83
CA ARG A 77 27.24 -16.46 -21.12
C ARG A 77 26.29 -16.34 -19.92
N GLY A 78 26.11 -17.41 -19.15
CA GLY A 78 25.32 -17.38 -17.91
C GLY A 78 25.96 -16.54 -16.80
N LEU A 79 27.29 -16.51 -16.68
CA LEU A 79 28.02 -15.62 -15.78
C LEU A 79 27.92 -14.14 -16.23
N VAL A 80 28.14 -13.88 -17.52
CA VAL A 80 28.05 -12.54 -18.15
C VAL A 80 26.65 -11.95 -17.98
N ARG A 81 25.58 -12.71 -18.23
CA ARG A 81 24.19 -12.26 -18.02
C ARG A 81 23.93 -11.85 -16.56
N ARG A 82 24.35 -12.67 -15.59
CA ARG A 82 24.16 -12.39 -14.16
C ARG A 82 24.97 -11.18 -13.68
N ALA A 83 26.22 -11.07 -14.13
CA ALA A 83 27.05 -9.90 -13.85
C ALA A 83 26.44 -8.62 -14.43
N ARG A 84 25.89 -8.66 -15.67
CA ARG A 84 25.19 -7.52 -16.28
C ARG A 84 24.02 -7.06 -15.41
N ILE A 85 23.16 -7.98 -14.98
CA ILE A 85 22.02 -7.65 -14.12
C ILE A 85 22.49 -7.05 -12.79
N ARG A 86 23.55 -7.59 -12.15
CA ARG A 86 24.12 -6.94 -10.96
C ARG A 86 24.65 -5.53 -11.24
N ILE A 87 25.37 -5.30 -12.34
CA ILE A 87 25.89 -3.98 -12.71
C ILE A 87 24.76 -2.97 -12.97
N GLU A 88 23.66 -3.40 -13.58
CA GLU A 88 22.46 -2.59 -13.83
C GLU A 88 21.72 -2.22 -12.53
N VAL A 89 21.69 -3.14 -11.56
CA VAL A 89 20.97 -3.02 -10.28
C VAL A 89 21.83 -2.38 -9.17
N ALA A 90 23.16 -2.32 -9.35
CA ALA A 90 24.13 -1.84 -8.38
C ALA A 90 23.81 -0.43 -7.85
N GLY A 91 23.68 -0.32 -6.52
CA GLY A 91 23.52 0.95 -5.80
C GLY A 91 24.84 1.53 -5.28
N ASP A 92 25.84 0.68 -5.03
CA ASP A 92 27.13 1.02 -4.43
C ASP A 92 28.32 0.32 -5.12
N ASP A 93 29.54 0.57 -4.62
CA ASP A 93 30.77 -0.05 -5.11
C ASP A 93 30.87 -1.54 -4.73
N ASP A 94 30.26 -1.97 -3.62
CA ASP A 94 30.26 -3.37 -3.16
C ASP A 94 29.44 -4.26 -4.11
N ASP A 95 28.33 -3.75 -4.65
CA ASP A 95 27.53 -4.39 -5.70
C ASP A 95 28.32 -4.58 -7.01
N ILE A 96 29.08 -3.56 -7.41
CA ILE A 96 29.95 -3.63 -8.60
C ILE A 96 31.07 -4.64 -8.36
N ASP A 97 31.66 -4.64 -7.17
CA ASP A 97 32.69 -5.60 -6.77
C ASP A 97 32.20 -7.05 -6.80
N ALA A 98 30.98 -7.32 -6.32
CA ALA A 98 30.34 -8.63 -6.43
C ALA A 98 30.10 -9.04 -7.90
N ALA A 99 29.77 -8.10 -8.77
CA ALA A 99 29.67 -8.36 -10.21
C ALA A 99 31.05 -8.63 -10.84
N LEU A 100 32.10 -7.91 -10.42
CA LEU A 100 33.47 -8.12 -10.86
C LEU A 100 34.01 -9.51 -10.48
N ASP A 101 33.60 -10.06 -9.33
CA ASP A 101 33.95 -11.43 -8.94
C ASP A 101 33.26 -12.50 -9.82
N ILE A 102 32.03 -12.24 -10.28
CA ILE A 102 31.34 -13.09 -11.28
C ILE A 102 32.07 -13.01 -12.63
N LEU A 103 32.49 -11.80 -13.05
CA LEU A 103 33.24 -11.61 -14.29
C LEU A 103 34.64 -12.20 -14.22
N ALA A 104 35.30 -12.18 -13.06
CA ALA A 104 36.58 -12.84 -12.85
C ALA A 104 36.49 -14.37 -13.00
N GLN A 105 35.39 -14.99 -12.56
CA GLN A 105 35.10 -16.41 -12.79
C GLN A 105 34.87 -16.72 -14.28
N ALA A 106 34.19 -15.83 -15.01
CA ALA A 106 34.02 -15.96 -16.45
C ALA A 106 35.35 -15.83 -17.20
N LEU A 107 36.19 -14.87 -16.80
CA LEU A 107 37.52 -14.61 -17.39
C LEU A 107 38.52 -15.74 -17.14
N GLN A 108 38.34 -16.52 -16.06
CA GLN A 108 39.10 -17.74 -15.84
C GLN A 108 38.75 -18.85 -16.86
N GLN A 109 37.52 -18.86 -17.38
CA GLN A 109 37.01 -19.87 -18.32
C GLN A 109 37.27 -19.50 -19.79
N ASP A 110 36.97 -18.27 -20.19
CA ASP A 110 37.29 -17.73 -21.51
C ASP A 110 37.88 -16.32 -21.38
N ARG A 111 39.11 -16.14 -21.91
CA ARG A 111 39.86 -14.87 -21.85
C ARG A 111 39.69 -14.00 -23.09
N ALA A 112 39.09 -14.55 -24.15
CA ALA A 112 38.95 -13.90 -25.45
C ALA A 112 37.50 -13.48 -25.77
N ASP A 113 36.53 -13.88 -24.94
CA ASP A 113 35.13 -13.51 -25.14
C ASP A 113 34.92 -11.98 -25.15
N ALA A 114 34.38 -11.47 -26.25
CA ALA A 114 34.26 -10.05 -26.49
C ALA A 114 33.17 -9.38 -25.62
N GLU A 115 32.11 -10.12 -25.25
CA GLU A 115 31.00 -9.60 -24.44
C GLU A 115 31.43 -9.45 -22.97
N LEU A 116 32.18 -10.42 -22.46
CA LEU A 116 32.84 -10.38 -21.15
C LEU A 116 33.82 -9.21 -21.02
N LEU A 117 34.69 -9.02 -22.01
CA LEU A 117 35.70 -7.95 -21.97
C LEU A 117 35.06 -6.55 -22.07
N ASP A 118 33.99 -6.39 -22.86
CA ASP A 118 33.21 -5.16 -22.91
C ASP A 118 32.47 -4.89 -21.58
N LEU A 119 31.87 -5.92 -20.97
CA LEU A 119 31.16 -5.79 -19.70
C LEU A 119 32.10 -5.49 -18.51
N LEU A 120 33.33 -6.03 -18.51
CA LEU A 120 34.39 -5.65 -17.57
C LEU A 120 34.77 -4.18 -17.73
N GLU A 121 34.89 -3.69 -18.97
CA GLU A 121 35.18 -2.28 -19.23
C GLU A 121 34.01 -1.35 -18.82
N GLN A 122 32.76 -1.77 -19.05
CA GLN A 122 31.57 -1.06 -18.55
C GLN A 122 31.54 -0.98 -17.02
N ALA A 123 31.83 -2.09 -16.33
CA ALA A 123 31.92 -2.12 -14.86
C ALA A 123 33.03 -1.20 -14.34
N GLY A 124 34.22 -1.25 -14.95
CA GLY A 124 35.36 -0.41 -14.59
C GLY A 124 35.09 1.09 -14.76
N ARG A 125 34.21 1.50 -15.68
CA ARG A 125 33.80 2.91 -15.84
C ARG A 125 32.82 3.41 -14.76
N ARG A 126 32.28 2.55 -13.89
CA ARG A 126 31.32 2.94 -12.84
C ARG A 126 31.97 3.73 -11.71
N SER A 127 33.20 3.35 -11.30
CA SER A 127 33.95 4.05 -10.25
C SER A 127 35.46 3.89 -10.43
N GLY A 128 36.24 4.78 -9.78
CA GLY A 128 37.70 4.68 -9.78
C GLY A 128 38.23 3.40 -9.12
N HIS A 129 37.49 2.85 -8.14
CA HIS A 129 37.80 1.57 -7.52
C HIS A 129 37.59 0.40 -8.51
N ALA A 130 36.43 0.36 -9.16
CA ALA A 130 36.14 -0.63 -10.18
C ALA A 130 37.16 -0.58 -11.34
N ALA A 131 37.56 0.61 -11.79
CA ALA A 131 38.61 0.78 -12.81
C ALA A 131 39.94 0.13 -12.38
N GLN A 132 40.38 0.33 -11.13
CA GLN A 132 41.59 -0.30 -10.59
C GLN A 132 41.46 -1.82 -10.58
N ARG A 133 40.36 -2.35 -10.03
CA ARG A 133 40.11 -3.80 -9.93
C ARG A 133 40.01 -4.49 -11.30
N VAL A 134 39.42 -3.85 -12.30
CA VAL A 134 39.38 -4.37 -13.69
C VAL A 134 40.76 -4.34 -14.34
N ASN A 135 41.55 -3.27 -14.15
CA ASN A 135 42.93 -3.23 -14.64
C ASN A 135 43.81 -4.31 -13.99
N ASP A 136 43.61 -4.59 -12.70
CA ASP A 136 44.23 -5.69 -11.97
C ASP A 136 43.85 -7.07 -12.56
N LEU A 137 42.58 -7.28 -12.91
CA LEU A 137 42.11 -8.49 -13.57
C LEU A 137 42.74 -8.64 -14.98
N PHE A 138 42.77 -7.58 -15.78
CA PHE A 138 43.40 -7.59 -17.10
C PHE A 138 44.90 -7.90 -17.00
N ALA A 139 45.62 -7.32 -16.02
CA ALA A 139 47.02 -7.62 -15.77
C ALA A 139 47.24 -9.09 -15.35
N ARG A 140 46.42 -9.63 -14.43
CA ARG A 140 46.51 -11.02 -13.94
C ARG A 140 46.24 -12.05 -15.04
N TYR A 141 45.34 -11.76 -15.96
CA TYR A 141 44.95 -12.69 -17.05
C TYR A 141 45.65 -12.39 -18.39
N ALA A 142 46.61 -11.46 -18.42
CA ALA A 142 47.37 -11.04 -19.60
C ALA A 142 46.50 -10.50 -20.75
N VAL A 143 45.40 -9.81 -20.42
CA VAL A 143 44.53 -9.14 -21.39
C VAL A 143 45.13 -7.76 -21.70
N ASN A 144 45.44 -7.50 -22.96
CA ASN A 144 46.04 -6.22 -23.39
C ASN A 144 44.98 -5.13 -23.59
N ARG A 145 44.31 -4.74 -22.49
CA ARG A 145 43.35 -3.62 -22.39
C ARG A 145 43.60 -2.83 -21.10
N LYS A 146 43.16 -1.57 -21.06
CA LYS A 146 43.17 -0.73 -19.87
C LYS A 146 41.87 0.07 -19.79
N VAL A 147 41.26 0.14 -18.61
CA VAL A 147 40.11 1.00 -18.32
C VAL A 147 40.61 2.30 -17.68
N GLU A 148 40.21 3.43 -18.23
CA GLU A 148 40.45 4.73 -17.60
C GLU A 148 39.38 4.99 -16.53
N ALA A 149 39.79 5.50 -15.36
CA ALA A 149 38.85 5.81 -14.28
C ALA A 149 37.95 6.99 -14.69
N PRO A 150 36.68 7.04 -14.24
CA PRO A 150 35.82 8.20 -14.47
C PRO A 150 36.43 9.45 -13.81
N ASP A 151 36.39 10.58 -14.54
CA ASP A 151 36.87 11.87 -14.05
C ASP A 151 36.20 12.24 -12.71
N PRO A 152 36.96 12.70 -11.69
CA PRO A 152 36.37 13.09 -10.42
C PRO A 152 35.41 14.29 -10.62
N PRO A 153 34.26 14.33 -9.92
CA PRO A 153 33.33 15.44 -10.04
C PRO A 153 34.02 16.75 -9.64
N ARG A 154 33.96 17.76 -10.52
CA ARG A 154 34.48 19.10 -10.21
C ARG A 154 33.79 19.64 -8.96
N SER A 155 34.53 19.69 -7.86
CA SER A 155 34.03 20.15 -6.57
C SER A 155 33.61 21.62 -6.63
N THR A 156 32.30 21.87 -6.56
CA THR A 156 31.79 23.20 -6.22
C THR A 156 32.11 23.49 -4.76
N ASN A 157 33.18 24.24 -4.52
CA ASN A 157 33.55 24.78 -3.21
C ASN A 157 32.35 25.40 -2.48
N THR A 158 32.04 24.94 -1.27
CA THR A 158 31.66 25.89 -0.19
C THR A 158 31.86 25.33 1.23
N TYR A 159 32.37 26.20 2.10
CA TYR A 159 32.42 26.11 3.57
C TYR A 159 33.30 25.04 4.24
N GLN A 160 34.60 25.33 4.35
CA GLN A 160 35.32 25.06 5.60
C GLN A 160 35.06 26.23 6.58
N THR A 161 34.42 25.94 7.72
CA THR A 161 34.32 26.89 8.84
C THR A 161 35.27 26.44 9.94
N VAL A 162 36.21 27.30 10.31
CA VAL A 162 37.27 27.03 11.28
C VAL A 162 36.71 26.75 12.67
N ARG A 163 37.21 25.72 13.36
CA ARG A 163 37.16 25.65 14.83
C ARG A 163 38.50 25.24 15.43
N SER A 164 39.03 26.13 16.26
CA SER A 164 40.36 26.04 16.87
C SER A 164 40.44 25.04 18.01
N THR A 165 41.61 24.38 18.15
CA THR A 165 42.13 23.93 19.45
C THR A 165 43.60 24.34 19.57
N GLN A 166 44.03 24.63 20.80
CA GLN A 166 45.29 25.33 21.11
C GLN A 166 46.42 24.37 21.54
N THR A 167 47.61 24.60 20.98
CA THR A 167 48.96 24.49 21.57
C THR A 167 49.27 23.41 22.62
N GLN A 168 50.23 22.54 22.31
CA GLN A 168 51.62 22.46 22.82
C GLN A 168 52.25 21.20 22.19
N THR A 169 53.51 21.15 21.72
CA THR A 169 54.76 21.45 22.43
C THR A 169 55.94 21.83 21.50
N VAL A 170 56.79 22.73 21.99
CA VAL A 170 58.29 22.72 21.95
C VAL A 170 59.01 22.31 20.65
N GLN A 171 59.50 23.35 19.94
CA GLN A 171 60.67 23.34 19.05
C GLN A 171 61.98 23.41 19.91
N PRO A 172 63.21 23.15 19.41
CA PRO A 172 63.87 24.19 18.57
C PRO A 172 65.03 23.77 17.61
N VAL A 173 65.40 24.71 16.72
CA VAL A 173 66.67 24.88 15.96
C VAL A 173 67.04 23.83 14.88
N ALA A 174 67.70 24.14 13.74
CA ALA A 174 67.59 25.22 12.73
C ALA A 174 68.54 24.91 11.54
N GLN A 175 68.28 25.54 10.38
CA GLN A 175 69.22 25.85 9.27
C GLN A 175 69.68 24.74 8.28
N THR A 176 69.37 25.02 7.01
CA THR A 176 69.94 24.58 5.71
C THR A 176 71.42 25.02 5.52
N PRO A 177 72.19 24.63 4.45
CA PRO A 177 71.83 23.88 3.23
C PRO A 177 72.80 22.75 2.75
N GLU A 178 72.43 22.11 1.63
CA GLU A 178 73.30 21.42 0.64
C GLU A 178 74.49 22.31 0.13
N PRO A 179 75.52 21.80 -0.61
CA PRO A 179 75.49 20.66 -1.55
C PRO A 179 76.77 19.76 -1.62
N ASP A 180 76.88 19.03 -2.73
CA ASP A 180 78.09 18.51 -3.42
C ASP A 180 78.66 17.11 -3.06
N SER A 181 78.55 16.24 -4.08
CA SER A 181 79.63 15.43 -4.68
C SER A 181 80.12 14.18 -3.94
N GLU A 182 80.53 13.07 -4.58
CA GLU A 182 80.72 12.67 -5.99
C GLU A 182 80.67 11.10 -5.99
N THR A 183 79.93 10.40 -6.89
CA THR A 183 80.45 9.79 -8.16
C THR A 183 81.31 8.49 -7.94
N PRO A 184 81.45 7.50 -8.87
CA PRO A 184 80.71 7.11 -10.09
C PRO A 184 80.23 5.61 -10.13
N PRO A 185 79.47 5.21 -11.18
CA PRO A 185 79.19 3.82 -11.56
C PRO A 185 80.18 3.26 -12.64
N ALA A 186 79.80 2.17 -13.35
CA ALA A 186 80.40 1.52 -14.54
C ALA A 186 81.22 0.22 -14.24
N PRO A 187 81.36 -0.75 -15.20
CA PRO A 187 81.13 -0.64 -16.65
C PRO A 187 80.23 -1.73 -17.32
N PRO A 188 79.91 -1.56 -18.64
CA PRO A 188 78.98 -2.44 -19.39
C PRO A 188 79.66 -3.31 -20.49
N THR A 189 78.84 -4.19 -21.10
CA THR A 189 79.01 -4.80 -22.46
C THR A 189 80.17 -5.82 -22.67
N PRO A 190 80.13 -6.72 -23.69
CA PRO A 190 79.37 -6.65 -24.96
C PRO A 190 78.57 -7.91 -25.39
N ALA A 191 77.83 -7.75 -26.49
CA ALA A 191 77.31 -8.84 -27.33
C ALA A 191 78.42 -9.43 -28.23
N PRO A 192 78.16 -10.60 -28.86
CA PRO A 192 78.23 -10.63 -30.32
C PRO A 192 77.07 -11.39 -30.99
N ASP A 193 76.95 -11.21 -32.31
CA ASP A 193 75.93 -11.75 -33.20
C ASP A 193 76.13 -13.22 -33.65
N ALA A 194 75.05 -13.75 -34.24
CA ALA A 194 74.98 -14.71 -35.36
C ALA A 194 74.89 -16.25 -35.12
N ASP A 195 73.88 -16.82 -35.79
CA ASP A 195 73.72 -18.18 -36.33
C ASP A 195 73.86 -19.43 -35.44
N GLU A 196 72.72 -19.95 -34.95
CA GLU A 196 72.31 -21.36 -35.17
C GLU A 196 70.78 -21.56 -34.93
N PRO A 197 70.08 -22.47 -35.64
CA PRO A 197 68.65 -22.72 -35.46
C PRO A 197 68.35 -23.70 -34.30
N PRO A 198 67.23 -23.54 -33.56
CA PRO A 198 66.93 -24.39 -32.41
C PRO A 198 66.50 -25.81 -32.82
N PRO A 199 66.94 -26.86 -32.09
CA PRO A 199 66.56 -28.25 -32.35
C PRO A 199 65.12 -28.57 -31.86
N PRO A 200 64.46 -29.61 -32.43
CA PRO A 200 63.08 -29.94 -32.09
C PRO A 200 62.93 -30.52 -30.66
N PRO A 201 61.81 -30.25 -29.98
CA PRO A 201 61.60 -30.69 -28.60
C PRO A 201 61.48 -32.22 -28.49
N ARG A 202 62.28 -32.81 -27.60
CA ARG A 202 62.12 -34.20 -27.15
C ARG A 202 61.18 -34.23 -25.96
N PHE A 203 60.18 -35.12 -25.99
CA PHE A 203 59.34 -35.38 -24.83
C PHE A 203 60.16 -36.04 -23.71
N SER A 204 60.15 -35.45 -22.51
CA SER A 204 60.59 -36.09 -21.28
C SER A 204 59.37 -36.42 -20.41
N SER A 205 58.96 -37.67 -20.41
CA SER A 205 58.10 -38.24 -19.36
C SER A 205 58.95 -38.56 -18.13
N SER A 206 58.45 -38.26 -16.92
CA SER A 206 58.63 -39.04 -15.67
C SER A 206 57.94 -38.32 -14.48
N PRO A 207 57.79 -38.92 -13.28
CA PRO A 207 56.53 -39.60 -12.99
C PRO A 207 55.92 -39.22 -11.64
N GLY A 208 54.63 -39.52 -11.44
CA GLY A 208 54.06 -39.42 -10.09
C GLY A 208 52.55 -39.53 -10.01
N TYR A 209 52.02 -40.75 -10.05
CA TYR A 209 50.91 -41.15 -9.18
C TYR A 209 50.85 -42.68 -9.04
N MET A 210 50.49 -43.18 -7.85
CA MET A 210 50.26 -44.61 -7.62
C MET A 210 48.97 -45.07 -8.31
N PRO A 211 48.89 -46.34 -8.76
CA PRO A 211 47.65 -46.90 -9.27
C PRO A 211 46.65 -47.15 -8.12
N PRO A 212 45.36 -46.81 -8.27
CA PRO A 212 44.32 -47.43 -7.47
C PRO A 212 44.17 -48.91 -7.87
N GLU A 213 43.76 -49.71 -6.90
CA GLU A 213 43.74 -51.17 -7.01
C GLU A 213 42.77 -51.69 -8.07
N SER A 214 43.09 -52.88 -8.60
CA SER A 214 42.24 -53.62 -9.52
C SER A 214 40.96 -54.11 -8.82
N GLY A 215 39.86 -53.37 -8.98
CA GLY A 215 38.53 -53.75 -8.47
C GLY A 215 37.40 -53.29 -9.39
N ALA A 216 36.44 -54.18 -9.66
CA ALA A 216 35.22 -53.96 -10.45
C ALA A 216 35.39 -53.60 -11.94
N ARG A 217 35.46 -54.63 -12.80
CA ARG A 217 35.02 -54.52 -14.19
C ARG A 217 33.49 -54.38 -14.23
N THR A 218 32.96 -53.34 -14.87
CA THR A 218 31.55 -53.31 -15.29
C THR A 218 31.37 -54.25 -16.49
N PRO A 219 30.46 -55.23 -16.46
CA PRO A 219 30.21 -56.09 -17.62
C PRO A 219 29.32 -55.36 -18.63
N GLY A 220 29.85 -55.06 -19.82
CA GLY A 220 29.02 -54.49 -20.90
C GLY A 220 29.77 -53.84 -22.07
N GLN A 221 30.97 -53.28 -21.86
CA GLN A 221 31.73 -52.64 -22.94
C GLN A 221 32.26 -53.67 -23.95
N ARG A 222 31.49 -53.93 -25.01
CA ARG A 222 32.03 -54.46 -26.27
C ARG A 222 32.93 -53.38 -26.88
N LYS A 223 34.24 -53.46 -26.62
CA LYS A 223 35.23 -52.84 -27.50
C LYS A 223 34.99 -53.39 -28.91
N PRO A 224 34.72 -52.57 -29.94
CA PRO A 224 34.55 -53.08 -31.28
C PRO A 224 35.82 -53.83 -31.69
N PRO A 225 35.72 -55.03 -32.30
CA PRO A 225 36.89 -55.77 -32.73
C PRO A 225 37.66 -54.94 -33.77
N PRO A 226 39.01 -54.97 -33.76
CA PRO A 226 39.83 -54.32 -34.78
C PRO A 226 39.77 -55.14 -36.08
N LEU A 227 38.63 -55.06 -36.78
CA LEU A 227 38.48 -55.53 -38.14
C LEU A 227 38.97 -54.42 -39.07
N ASN A 228 40.19 -54.60 -39.60
CA ASN A 228 40.65 -53.87 -40.77
C ASN A 228 39.78 -54.28 -41.97
N ILE A 229 38.68 -53.57 -42.20
CA ILE A 229 37.87 -53.71 -43.40
C ILE A 229 38.64 -53.05 -44.56
N ALA A 230 39.59 -53.80 -45.10
CA ALA A 230 40.10 -53.54 -46.45
C ALA A 230 38.94 -53.72 -47.46
N ALA A 231 39.03 -53.06 -48.61
CA ALA A 231 37.97 -53.01 -49.62
C ALA A 231 37.55 -54.42 -50.12
N GLY A 232 36.55 -55.01 -49.45
CA GLY A 232 36.14 -56.40 -49.64
C GLY A 232 35.32 -56.99 -48.48
N ALA A 233 34.58 -56.16 -47.71
CA ALA A 233 33.63 -56.66 -46.72
C ALA A 233 32.57 -57.55 -47.40
N SER A 234 32.17 -58.65 -46.75
CA SER A 234 31.05 -59.43 -47.25
C SER A 234 29.73 -58.68 -46.98
N PRO A 235 28.66 -58.92 -47.77
CA PRO A 235 27.35 -58.33 -47.51
C PRO A 235 26.81 -58.64 -46.10
N ALA A 236 27.19 -59.78 -45.51
CA ALA A 236 26.80 -60.14 -44.15
C ALA A 236 27.48 -59.27 -43.09
N ASP A 237 28.78 -58.99 -43.24
CA ASP A 237 29.51 -58.09 -42.32
C ASP A 237 28.94 -56.67 -42.34
N LEU A 238 28.41 -56.24 -43.49
CA LEU A 238 27.76 -54.93 -43.66
C LEU A 238 26.38 -54.90 -42.98
N GLU A 239 25.60 -55.97 -43.08
CA GLU A 239 24.29 -56.11 -42.43
C GLU A 239 24.45 -56.10 -40.90
N ASP A 240 25.44 -56.82 -40.37
CA ASP A 240 25.79 -56.81 -38.94
C ASP A 240 26.20 -55.41 -38.46
N LEU A 241 27.02 -54.67 -39.24
CA LEU A 241 27.37 -53.28 -38.92
C LEU A 241 26.16 -52.33 -38.95
N ILE A 242 25.19 -52.54 -39.84
CA ILE A 242 23.94 -51.76 -39.89
C ILE A 242 23.06 -52.07 -38.68
N SER A 243 23.06 -53.32 -38.21
CA SER A 243 22.41 -53.72 -36.96
C SER A 243 23.05 -53.02 -35.75
N ASP A 244 24.37 -53.14 -35.58
CA ASP A 244 25.16 -52.48 -34.52
C ASP A 244 25.02 -50.94 -34.55
N LEU A 245 24.93 -50.34 -35.74
CA LEU A 245 24.66 -48.91 -35.94
C LEU A 245 23.31 -48.52 -35.34
N SER A 246 22.24 -49.25 -35.67
CA SER A 246 20.91 -48.97 -35.13
C SER A 246 20.83 -49.22 -33.61
N GLN A 247 21.47 -50.30 -33.13
CA GLN A 247 21.48 -50.65 -31.71
C GLN A 247 22.23 -49.60 -30.87
N SER A 248 23.41 -49.14 -31.31
CA SER A 248 24.16 -48.10 -30.60
C SER A 248 23.41 -46.76 -30.56
N TYR A 249 22.68 -46.41 -31.63
CA TYR A 249 21.85 -45.20 -31.66
C TYR A 249 20.73 -45.25 -30.62
N TYR A 250 19.99 -46.36 -30.54
CA TYR A 250 18.93 -46.52 -29.54
C TYR A 250 19.47 -46.72 -28.12
N ALA A 251 20.69 -47.24 -27.95
CA ALA A 251 21.39 -47.28 -26.67
C ALA A 251 21.88 -45.89 -26.19
N GLY A 252 21.84 -44.86 -27.05
CA GLY A 252 22.33 -43.51 -26.74
C GLY A 252 23.86 -43.37 -26.80
N ASP A 253 24.56 -44.37 -27.33
CA ASP A 253 26.02 -44.37 -27.50
C ASP A 253 26.41 -43.68 -28.81
N TYR A 254 25.99 -42.42 -28.97
CA TYR A 254 26.09 -41.68 -30.23
C TYR A 254 27.53 -41.57 -30.78
N GLN A 255 28.56 -41.58 -29.92
CA GLN A 255 29.96 -41.67 -30.36
C GLN A 255 30.24 -42.98 -31.13
N ILE A 256 29.80 -44.12 -30.56
CA ILE A 256 29.91 -45.44 -31.20
C ILE A 256 29.06 -45.50 -32.47
N THR A 257 27.88 -44.84 -32.48
CA THR A 257 27.07 -44.70 -33.70
C THR A 257 27.81 -43.96 -34.81
N VAL A 258 28.46 -42.83 -34.52
CA VAL A 258 29.24 -42.06 -35.50
C VAL A 258 30.46 -42.86 -35.99
N GLU A 259 31.20 -43.52 -35.10
CA GLU A 259 32.32 -44.40 -35.47
C GLU A 259 31.90 -45.59 -36.33
N THR A 260 30.73 -46.18 -36.06
CA THR A 260 30.20 -47.32 -36.81
C THR A 260 29.65 -46.87 -38.16
N ALA A 261 28.95 -45.74 -38.21
CA ALA A 261 28.52 -45.12 -39.46
C ALA A 261 29.70 -44.75 -40.37
N ASN A 262 30.78 -44.18 -39.81
CA ASN A 262 31.98 -43.83 -40.57
C ASN A 262 32.67 -45.09 -41.15
N ARG A 263 32.69 -46.21 -40.42
CA ARG A 263 33.18 -47.49 -40.94
C ARG A 263 32.31 -48.02 -42.08
N ILE A 264 30.99 -47.93 -41.98
CA ILE A 264 30.06 -48.28 -43.07
C ILE A 264 30.28 -47.38 -44.30
N LEU A 265 30.43 -46.06 -44.10
CA LEU A 265 30.66 -45.10 -45.17
C LEU A 265 32.04 -45.25 -45.85
N GLN A 266 33.05 -45.74 -45.13
CA GLN A 266 34.35 -46.11 -45.73
C GLN A 266 34.23 -47.34 -46.66
N ALA A 267 33.40 -48.32 -46.31
CA ALA A 267 33.14 -49.50 -47.14
C ALA A 267 32.16 -49.21 -48.29
N GLN A 268 31.14 -48.37 -48.05
CA GLN A 268 30.11 -48.00 -49.01
C GLN A 268 29.77 -46.50 -48.89
N PRO A 269 30.47 -45.61 -49.64
CA PRO A 269 30.28 -44.15 -49.54
C PRO A 269 28.87 -43.63 -49.85
N GLY A 270 28.05 -44.41 -50.55
CA GLY A 270 26.66 -44.08 -50.90
C GLY A 270 25.59 -44.63 -49.96
N ASN A 271 25.93 -45.19 -48.80
CA ASN A 271 24.94 -45.78 -47.89
C ASN A 271 24.09 -44.69 -47.19
N ALA A 272 22.83 -44.56 -47.62
CA ALA A 272 21.90 -43.55 -47.09
C ALA A 272 21.61 -43.72 -45.58
N THR A 273 21.42 -44.96 -45.12
CA THR A 273 21.12 -45.28 -43.72
C THR A 273 22.27 -44.87 -42.80
N ALA A 274 23.52 -45.21 -43.14
CA ALA A 274 24.67 -44.81 -42.36
C ALA A 274 24.85 -43.29 -42.30
N LEU A 275 24.60 -42.59 -43.41
CA LEU A 275 24.65 -41.13 -43.46
C LEU A 275 23.56 -40.48 -42.59
N GLU A 276 22.34 -41.02 -42.58
CA GLU A 276 21.23 -40.54 -41.77
C GLU A 276 21.47 -40.75 -40.26
N TYR A 277 21.87 -41.96 -39.84
CA TYR A 277 22.18 -42.24 -38.43
C TYR A 277 23.41 -41.46 -37.94
N ARG A 278 24.43 -41.25 -38.79
CA ARG A 278 25.56 -40.37 -38.47
C ARG A 278 25.07 -38.95 -38.17
N GLN A 279 24.26 -38.37 -39.06
CA GLN A 279 23.72 -37.01 -38.88
C GLN A 279 22.87 -36.90 -37.62
N LYS A 280 21.99 -37.88 -37.34
CA LYS A 280 21.18 -37.90 -36.11
C LYS A 280 22.02 -38.07 -34.84
N ALA A 281 23.07 -38.88 -34.88
CA ALA A 281 23.97 -39.07 -33.74
C ALA A 281 24.84 -37.81 -33.49
N GLU A 282 25.36 -37.18 -34.55
CA GLU A 282 26.05 -35.89 -34.48
C GLU A 282 25.13 -34.79 -33.91
N ASP A 283 23.88 -34.71 -34.39
CA ASP A 283 22.88 -33.75 -33.88
C ASP A 283 22.53 -33.98 -32.40
N ASN A 284 22.36 -35.23 -31.95
CA ASN A 284 22.12 -35.52 -30.52
C ASN A 284 23.35 -35.26 -29.64
N LEU A 285 24.56 -35.52 -30.12
CA LEU A 285 25.82 -35.15 -29.44
C LEU A 285 25.94 -33.62 -29.29
N ILE A 286 25.68 -32.87 -30.36
CA ILE A 286 25.70 -31.40 -30.36
C ILE A 286 24.62 -30.84 -29.41
N ARG A 287 23.46 -31.50 -29.31
CA ARG A 287 22.36 -31.09 -28.43
C ARG A 287 22.48 -31.59 -26.98
N GLY A 288 23.48 -32.41 -26.65
CA GLY A 288 23.66 -32.97 -25.29
C GLY A 288 22.47 -33.81 -24.79
N VAL A 289 21.64 -34.36 -25.69
CA VAL A 289 20.46 -35.15 -25.32
C VAL A 289 20.89 -36.56 -24.95
N VAL A 290 20.52 -37.02 -23.74
CA VAL A 290 20.93 -38.33 -23.22
C VAL A 290 19.67 -39.14 -22.87
N PRO A 291 19.46 -40.34 -23.44
CA PRO A 291 18.35 -41.21 -23.04
C PRO A 291 18.43 -41.63 -21.57
N ASP A 292 17.30 -41.65 -20.86
CA ASP A 292 17.25 -41.93 -19.41
C ASP A 292 17.87 -43.29 -19.01
N HIS A 293 17.77 -44.32 -19.86
CA HIS A 293 18.39 -45.62 -19.60
C HIS A 293 19.94 -45.57 -19.60
N ARG A 294 20.53 -44.57 -20.24
CA ARG A 294 21.99 -44.35 -20.28
C ARG A 294 22.46 -43.69 -18.98
N ILE A 295 21.64 -42.82 -18.38
CA ILE A 295 21.99 -42.08 -17.16
C ILE A 295 22.22 -43.07 -15.99
N PRO A 296 23.42 -43.06 -15.35
CA PRO A 296 23.71 -43.90 -14.20
C PRO A 296 22.68 -43.73 -13.09
N PHE A 297 22.41 -44.81 -12.36
CA PHE A 297 21.45 -44.79 -11.25
C PHE A 297 21.80 -43.69 -10.24
N ASP A 298 23.06 -43.59 -9.82
CA ASP A 298 23.52 -42.62 -8.84
C ASP A 298 23.37 -41.17 -9.35
N ALA A 299 23.69 -40.92 -10.62
CA ALA A 299 23.51 -39.61 -11.25
C ALA A 299 22.04 -39.18 -11.28
N ARG A 300 21.13 -40.10 -11.65
CA ARG A 300 19.68 -39.86 -11.65
C ARG A 300 19.13 -39.66 -10.23
N VAL A 301 19.64 -40.38 -9.22
CA VAL A 301 19.26 -40.17 -7.82
C VAL A 301 19.69 -38.77 -7.35
N SER A 302 20.93 -38.37 -7.60
CA SER A 302 21.45 -37.04 -7.24
C SER A 302 20.65 -35.92 -7.92
N TYR A 303 20.34 -36.06 -9.21
CA TYR A 303 19.50 -35.11 -9.96
C TYR A 303 18.07 -35.01 -9.42
N ASN A 304 17.41 -36.15 -9.13
CA ASN A 304 16.06 -36.13 -8.56
C ASN A 304 16.01 -35.57 -7.12
N ARG A 305 17.08 -35.76 -6.35
CA ARG A 305 17.25 -35.11 -5.03
C ARG A 305 17.46 -33.61 -5.19
N ALA A 306 18.29 -33.17 -6.14
CA ALA A 306 18.48 -31.75 -6.47
C ALA A 306 17.16 -31.07 -6.84
N LYS A 307 16.38 -31.66 -7.75
CA LYS A 307 15.03 -31.20 -8.16
C LYS A 307 14.00 -31.21 -7.02
N SER A 308 14.26 -31.94 -5.94
CA SER A 308 13.42 -31.92 -4.74
C SER A 308 13.82 -30.80 -3.78
N LEU A 309 15.11 -30.45 -3.70
CA LEU A 309 15.61 -29.30 -2.96
C LEU A 309 15.29 -27.96 -3.65
N GLU A 310 15.33 -27.92 -4.98
CA GLU A 310 14.90 -26.79 -5.80
C GLU A 310 13.44 -26.41 -5.50
N ARG A 311 12.53 -27.39 -5.48
CA ARG A 311 11.12 -27.21 -5.08
C ARG A 311 10.94 -26.83 -3.61
N ALA A 312 11.94 -27.08 -2.76
CA ALA A 312 11.98 -26.61 -1.37
C ALA A 312 12.68 -25.24 -1.23
N GLY A 313 13.15 -24.63 -2.34
CA GLY A 313 13.85 -23.36 -2.37
C GLY A 313 15.32 -23.42 -1.92
N ASN A 314 15.88 -24.60 -1.61
CA ASN A 314 17.26 -24.75 -1.16
C ASN A 314 18.22 -24.84 -2.36
N TYR A 315 18.44 -23.68 -3.00
CA TYR A 315 19.16 -23.57 -4.27
C TYR A 315 20.66 -23.88 -4.15
N GLU A 316 21.31 -23.59 -3.02
CA GLU A 316 22.74 -23.91 -2.81
C GLU A 316 23.01 -25.42 -2.75
N GLU A 317 22.20 -26.18 -1.99
CA GLU A 317 22.35 -27.63 -1.90
C GLU A 317 21.87 -28.31 -3.20
N ALA A 318 20.81 -27.82 -3.83
CA ALA A 318 20.38 -28.27 -5.16
C ALA A 318 21.51 -28.09 -6.20
N GLY A 319 22.15 -26.91 -6.26
CA GLY A 319 23.28 -26.64 -7.15
C GLY A 319 24.55 -27.43 -6.83
N ARG A 320 24.68 -27.98 -5.62
CA ARG A 320 25.72 -28.97 -5.28
C ARG A 320 25.39 -30.35 -5.86
N LEU A 321 24.15 -30.81 -5.68
CA LEU A 321 23.71 -32.13 -6.17
C LEU A 321 23.57 -32.18 -7.70
N TYR A 322 23.23 -31.08 -8.37
CA TYR A 322 23.26 -31.02 -9.83
C TYR A 322 24.69 -31.13 -10.39
N ARG A 323 25.70 -30.56 -9.71
CA ARG A 323 27.13 -30.77 -10.06
C ARG A 323 27.55 -32.22 -9.82
N GLU A 324 27.19 -32.81 -8.68
CA GLU A 324 27.45 -34.21 -8.38
C GLU A 324 26.82 -35.14 -9.43
N ALA A 325 25.57 -34.88 -9.84
CA ALA A 325 24.88 -35.64 -10.88
C ALA A 325 25.60 -35.56 -12.24
N ARG A 326 26.08 -34.37 -12.63
CA ARG A 326 26.91 -34.17 -13.83
C ARG A 326 28.25 -34.92 -13.72
N ASP A 327 28.97 -34.79 -12.61
CA ASP A 327 30.28 -35.40 -12.42
C ASP A 327 30.19 -36.94 -12.39
N LEU A 328 29.10 -37.50 -11.85
CA LEU A 328 28.79 -38.94 -11.92
C LEU A 328 28.46 -39.39 -13.36
N ALA A 329 27.75 -38.56 -14.12
CA ALA A 329 27.46 -38.81 -15.52
C ALA A 329 28.75 -38.79 -16.36
N GLU A 330 29.62 -37.79 -16.19
CA GLU A 330 30.90 -37.67 -16.88
C GLU A 330 31.82 -38.87 -16.63
N ARG A 331 31.90 -39.35 -15.39
CA ARG A 331 32.64 -40.58 -15.02
C ARG A 331 32.15 -41.85 -15.74
N SER A 332 30.90 -41.87 -16.20
CA SER A 332 30.32 -42.95 -17.04
C SER A 332 30.48 -42.73 -18.55
N GLY A 333 31.18 -41.67 -18.96
CA GLY A 333 31.37 -41.28 -20.36
C GLY A 333 30.25 -40.39 -20.93
N ILE A 334 29.36 -39.83 -20.10
CA ILE A 334 28.40 -38.81 -20.54
C ILE A 334 29.11 -37.44 -20.53
N LEU A 335 29.74 -37.07 -21.64
CA LEU A 335 30.50 -35.82 -21.75
C LEU A 335 29.64 -34.55 -21.73
N SER A 336 28.35 -34.66 -22.07
CA SER A 336 27.36 -33.59 -21.93
C SER A 336 26.02 -34.19 -21.56
N TRP A 337 25.33 -33.55 -20.62
CA TRP A 337 23.97 -33.89 -20.22
C TRP A 337 23.18 -32.59 -20.11
N LYS A 338 22.48 -32.26 -21.20
CA LYS A 338 21.78 -30.99 -21.37
C LYS A 338 20.88 -30.63 -20.19
N ASP A 339 20.09 -31.58 -19.67
CA ASP A 339 19.12 -31.26 -18.61
C ASP A 339 19.82 -30.87 -17.29
N ALA A 340 20.94 -31.52 -16.95
CA ALA A 340 21.75 -31.16 -15.78
C ALA A 340 22.53 -29.86 -16.01
N GLU A 341 23.04 -29.62 -17.21
CA GLU A 341 23.70 -28.37 -17.57
C GLU A 341 22.73 -27.18 -17.54
N GLN A 342 21.51 -27.37 -18.05
CA GLN A 342 20.45 -26.36 -18.00
C GLN A 342 19.97 -26.13 -16.56
N ALA A 343 19.70 -27.19 -15.79
CA ALA A 343 19.33 -27.06 -14.37
C ALA A 343 20.43 -26.37 -13.54
N LEU A 344 21.71 -26.53 -13.90
CA LEU A 344 22.80 -25.78 -13.28
C LEU A 344 22.79 -24.28 -13.61
N LEU A 345 22.30 -23.86 -14.77
CA LEU A 345 22.10 -22.44 -15.10
C LEU A 345 20.86 -21.90 -14.38
N ASP A 346 19.75 -22.62 -14.44
CA ASP A 346 18.48 -22.22 -13.82
C ASP A 346 18.60 -22.08 -12.29
N ILE A 347 19.31 -23.00 -11.62
CA ILE A 347 19.53 -22.94 -10.16
C ILE A 347 20.45 -21.78 -9.74
N GLN A 348 21.34 -21.32 -10.63
CA GLN A 348 22.21 -20.18 -10.39
C GLN A 348 21.45 -18.85 -10.50
N ASP A 349 20.49 -18.77 -11.43
CA ASP A 349 19.57 -17.64 -11.56
C ASP A 349 18.59 -17.57 -10.38
N LEU A 350 18.01 -18.71 -9.96
CA LEU A 350 17.17 -18.81 -8.77
C LEU A 350 17.90 -18.41 -7.47
N ALA A 351 19.16 -18.84 -7.31
CA ALA A 351 20.00 -18.44 -6.19
C ALA A 351 20.24 -16.92 -6.17
N LEU A 352 20.59 -16.32 -7.31
CA LEU A 352 20.80 -14.88 -7.44
C LEU A 352 19.52 -14.07 -7.16
N ALA A 353 18.38 -14.49 -7.69
CA ALA A 353 17.10 -13.82 -7.43
C ALA A 353 16.74 -13.85 -5.94
N ARG A 354 17.01 -14.97 -5.24
CA ARG A 354 16.82 -15.09 -3.80
C ARG A 354 17.78 -14.21 -2.99
N GLU A 355 19.03 -14.07 -3.43
CA GLU A 355 20.01 -13.18 -2.83
C GLU A 355 19.57 -11.71 -2.94
N LEU A 356 19.28 -11.24 -4.16
CA LEU A 356 18.79 -9.89 -4.44
C LEU A 356 17.48 -9.58 -3.70
N MET A 357 16.56 -10.54 -3.60
CA MET A 357 15.36 -10.42 -2.79
C MET A 357 15.69 -10.27 -1.28
N SER A 358 16.70 -10.98 -0.77
CA SER A 358 17.12 -10.85 0.64
C SER A 358 17.87 -9.53 0.92
N GLU A 359 18.59 -8.99 -0.06
CA GLU A 359 19.15 -7.63 -0.01
C GLU A 359 18.04 -6.59 -0.01
N GLY A 360 17.03 -6.75 -0.88
CA GLY A 360 15.84 -5.91 -0.90
C GLY A 360 15.14 -5.86 0.46
N ASP A 361 14.98 -7.00 1.14
CA ASP A 361 14.42 -7.06 2.50
C ASP A 361 15.26 -6.29 3.51
N ARG A 362 16.59 -6.37 3.43
CA ARG A 362 17.51 -5.63 4.31
C ARG A 362 17.38 -4.12 4.09
N PHE A 363 17.33 -3.67 2.84
CA PHE A 363 17.13 -2.25 2.51
C PHE A 363 15.73 -1.75 2.94
N LEU A 364 14.69 -2.57 2.77
CA LEU A 364 13.33 -2.26 3.23
C LEU A 364 13.27 -2.11 4.75
N ALA A 365 13.95 -2.99 5.50
CA ALA A 365 14.07 -2.92 6.95
C ALA A 365 14.97 -1.77 7.45
N ALA A 366 15.92 -1.31 6.61
CA ALA A 366 16.81 -0.19 6.88
C ALA A 366 16.23 1.18 6.46
N ASP A 367 14.92 1.28 6.18
CA ASP A 367 14.22 2.47 5.68
C ASP A 367 14.72 3.03 4.33
N ASN A 368 15.50 2.25 3.56
CA ASN A 368 16.00 2.61 2.24
C ASN A 368 15.17 1.94 1.12
N TRP A 369 13.93 2.39 0.98
CA TRP A 369 12.95 1.78 0.08
C TRP A 369 13.32 1.89 -1.41
N ALA A 370 14.10 2.91 -1.79
CA ALA A 370 14.54 3.09 -3.18
C ALA A 370 15.52 1.98 -3.62
N GLU A 371 16.46 1.59 -2.75
CA GLU A 371 17.32 0.42 -3.01
C GLU A 371 16.51 -0.87 -2.95
N ALA A 372 15.58 -1.01 -2.01
CA ALA A 372 14.72 -2.20 -1.95
C ALA A 372 13.96 -2.43 -3.26
N VAL A 373 13.35 -1.37 -3.82
CA VAL A 373 12.69 -1.40 -5.13
C VAL A 373 13.66 -1.80 -6.25
N ARG A 374 14.87 -1.21 -6.31
CA ARG A 374 15.90 -1.61 -7.30
C ARG A 374 16.26 -3.09 -7.20
N LYS A 375 16.51 -3.58 -5.99
CA LYS A 375 16.92 -4.97 -5.74
C LYS A 375 15.82 -5.97 -6.10
N TYR A 376 14.56 -5.70 -5.78
CA TYR A 376 13.44 -6.53 -6.22
C TYR A 376 13.23 -6.48 -7.74
N GLN A 377 13.39 -5.32 -8.39
CA GLN A 377 13.37 -5.22 -9.86
C GLN A 377 14.48 -6.05 -10.51
N GLY A 378 15.69 -6.03 -9.93
CA GLY A 378 16.80 -6.87 -10.34
C GLY A 378 16.49 -8.35 -10.24
N ALA A 379 15.94 -8.79 -9.11
CA ALA A 379 15.55 -10.18 -8.90
C ALA A 379 14.51 -10.66 -9.94
N LEU A 380 13.52 -9.80 -10.28
CA LEU A 380 12.51 -10.09 -11.32
C LEU A 380 13.08 -10.09 -12.75
N ALA A 381 14.18 -9.38 -13.01
CA ALA A 381 14.90 -9.43 -14.28
C ALA A 381 15.74 -10.73 -14.46
N VAL A 382 16.17 -11.33 -13.35
CA VAL A 382 16.79 -12.67 -13.36
C VAL A 382 15.74 -13.76 -13.57
N VAL A 383 14.67 -13.74 -12.76
CA VAL A 383 13.57 -14.72 -12.76
C VAL A 383 12.23 -14.01 -13.04
N PRO A 384 11.80 -13.92 -14.30
CA PRO A 384 10.53 -13.29 -14.66
C PRO A 384 9.32 -14.05 -14.10
N ASN A 385 8.32 -13.31 -13.64
CA ASN A 385 7.04 -13.80 -13.11
C ASN A 385 7.13 -14.58 -11.77
N ASP A 386 8.13 -14.32 -10.93
CA ASP A 386 8.11 -14.78 -9.53
C ASP A 386 7.08 -13.96 -8.72
N PRO A 387 6.01 -14.59 -8.20
CA PRO A 387 4.94 -13.87 -7.50
C PRO A 387 5.37 -13.34 -6.12
N GLN A 388 6.38 -13.93 -5.47
CA GLN A 388 6.87 -13.47 -4.16
C GLN A 388 7.70 -12.20 -4.32
N ILE A 389 8.50 -12.13 -5.37
CA ILE A 389 9.30 -10.94 -5.71
C ILE A 389 8.36 -9.79 -6.15
N ASP A 390 7.33 -10.07 -6.95
CA ASP A 390 6.37 -9.07 -7.41
C ASP A 390 5.54 -8.45 -6.26
N GLU A 391 5.03 -9.28 -5.33
CA GLU A 391 4.32 -8.80 -4.14
C GLU A 391 5.19 -7.89 -3.26
N ARG A 392 6.48 -8.24 -3.11
CA ARG A 392 7.46 -7.45 -2.34
C ARG A 392 7.81 -6.14 -3.04
N LEU A 393 7.99 -6.18 -4.36
CA LEU A 393 8.23 -4.99 -5.18
C LEU A 393 7.06 -4.00 -5.10
N GLU A 394 5.83 -4.49 -5.24
CA GLU A 394 4.62 -3.65 -5.13
C GLU A 394 4.44 -3.11 -3.70
N THR A 395 4.76 -3.90 -2.68
CA THR A 395 4.76 -3.44 -1.28
C THR A 395 5.78 -2.31 -1.05
N ALA A 396 7.01 -2.48 -1.54
CA ALA A 396 8.08 -1.48 -1.43
C ALA A 396 7.74 -0.18 -2.18
N ARG A 397 7.21 -0.29 -3.41
CA ARG A 397 6.71 0.86 -4.19
C ARG A 397 5.58 1.60 -3.49
N ARG A 398 4.61 0.87 -2.92
CA ARG A 398 3.51 1.45 -2.16
C ARG A 398 4.02 2.22 -0.94
N VAL A 399 4.89 1.60 -0.14
CA VAL A 399 5.54 2.25 1.02
C VAL A 399 6.26 3.54 0.59
N GLN A 400 7.04 3.48 -0.49
CA GLN A 400 7.76 4.63 -1.01
C GLN A 400 6.79 5.75 -1.42
N ASN A 401 5.85 5.46 -2.32
CA ASN A 401 4.91 6.44 -2.87
C ASN A 401 4.02 7.06 -1.78
N ASP A 402 3.43 6.24 -0.90
CA ASP A 402 2.58 6.68 0.21
C ASP A 402 3.38 7.61 1.15
N THR A 403 4.64 7.26 1.46
CA THR A 403 5.47 8.05 2.38
C THR A 403 6.00 9.34 1.76
N GLU A 404 6.37 9.31 0.48
CA GLU A 404 6.73 10.51 -0.29
C GLU A 404 5.53 11.46 -0.37
N GLN A 405 4.34 10.96 -0.73
CA GLN A 405 3.10 11.73 -0.75
C GLN A 405 2.78 12.36 0.62
N ALA A 406 2.89 11.58 1.70
CA ALA A 406 2.68 12.06 3.06
C ALA A 406 3.69 13.17 3.44
N SER A 407 4.96 13.01 3.09
CA SER A 407 6.01 14.00 3.37
C SER A 407 5.82 15.31 2.58
N VAL A 408 5.41 15.23 1.31
CA VAL A 408 5.08 16.40 0.50
C VAL A 408 3.87 17.12 1.11
N GLN A 409 2.77 16.40 1.40
CA GLN A 409 1.58 17.01 2.01
C GLN A 409 1.88 17.67 3.36
N LEU A 410 2.80 17.11 4.18
CA LEU A 410 3.25 17.73 5.42
C LEU A 410 4.04 19.03 5.22
N THR A 411 4.81 19.15 4.15
CA THR A 411 5.59 20.37 3.84
C THR A 411 4.75 21.42 3.12
N THR A 412 3.75 21.02 2.34
CA THR A 412 2.87 21.93 1.58
C THR A 412 1.57 22.31 2.30
N LEU A 413 1.47 22.08 3.63
CA LEU A 413 0.29 22.44 4.42
C LEU A 413 -0.03 23.93 4.27
N SER A 414 -1.12 24.22 3.57
CA SER A 414 -1.47 25.56 3.12
C SER A 414 -2.98 25.65 2.83
N GLY A 415 -3.47 26.89 2.72
CA GLY A 415 -4.91 27.19 2.64
C GLY A 415 -5.51 27.53 4.00
N THR A 416 -6.83 27.44 4.10
CA THR A 416 -7.62 27.66 5.32
C THR A 416 -7.36 26.57 6.37
N LEU A 417 -7.71 26.85 7.64
CA LEU A 417 -7.58 25.86 8.72
C LEU A 417 -8.36 24.56 8.44
N SER A 418 -9.49 24.64 7.71
CA SER A 418 -10.26 23.46 7.31
C SER A 418 -9.58 22.62 6.22
N GLU A 419 -8.90 23.27 5.27
CA GLU A 419 -8.12 22.57 4.24
C GLU A 419 -6.88 21.91 4.83
N GLN A 420 -6.13 22.62 5.68
CA GLN A 420 -4.99 22.06 6.41
C GLN A 420 -5.43 20.90 7.31
N ALA A 421 -6.59 21.01 7.96
CA ALA A 421 -7.21 19.95 8.74
C ALA A 421 -7.56 18.69 7.92
N GLY A 422 -8.08 18.87 6.71
CA GLY A 422 -8.31 17.78 5.75
C GLY A 422 -7.01 17.11 5.31
N GLN A 423 -6.00 17.92 4.96
CA GLN A 423 -4.67 17.44 4.53
C GLN A 423 -3.99 16.60 5.63
N ILE A 424 -3.96 17.06 6.89
CA ILE A 424 -3.35 16.28 7.98
C ILE A 424 -4.11 14.97 8.26
N ARG A 425 -5.45 14.96 8.22
CA ARG A 425 -6.21 13.71 8.38
C ARG A 425 -5.90 12.70 7.27
N ASN A 426 -5.74 13.17 6.03
CA ASN A 426 -5.30 12.31 4.92
C ASN A 426 -3.89 11.75 5.15
N VAL A 427 -2.93 12.60 5.54
CA VAL A 427 -1.56 12.19 5.91
C VAL A 427 -1.57 11.14 7.01
N GLN A 428 -2.33 11.33 8.09
CA GLN A 428 -2.44 10.37 9.19
C GLN A 428 -3.02 9.03 8.71
N ALA A 429 -4.03 9.05 7.82
CA ALA A 429 -4.58 7.83 7.23
C ALA A 429 -3.53 7.09 6.37
N ILE A 430 -2.78 7.79 5.52
CA ILE A 430 -1.69 7.23 4.72
C ILE A 430 -0.61 6.61 5.62
N LEU A 431 -0.07 7.39 6.57
CA LEU A 431 0.97 6.90 7.50
C LEU A 431 0.48 5.73 8.37
N SER A 432 -0.82 5.67 8.71
CA SER A 432 -1.39 4.54 9.45
C SER A 432 -1.35 3.23 8.65
N ARG A 433 -1.57 3.31 7.32
CA ARG A 433 -1.47 2.18 6.39
C ARG A 433 -0.02 1.74 6.22
N VAL A 434 0.90 2.68 5.99
CA VAL A 434 2.34 2.38 5.87
C VAL A 434 2.86 1.72 7.15
N ARG A 435 2.45 2.19 8.33
CA ARG A 435 2.82 1.60 9.63
C ARG A 435 2.27 0.18 9.85
N GLN A 436 1.18 -0.22 9.18
CA GLN A 436 0.71 -1.61 9.21
C GLN A 436 1.62 -2.53 8.39
N LEU A 437 2.21 -2.03 7.31
CA LEU A 437 3.16 -2.76 6.46
C LEU A 437 4.56 -2.81 7.11
N LEU A 438 5.03 -1.69 7.66
CA LEU A 438 6.35 -1.55 8.28
C LEU A 438 6.24 -0.98 9.71
N PRO A 439 5.92 -1.81 10.72
CA PRO A 439 5.74 -1.34 12.10
C PRO A 439 7.03 -0.84 12.76
N ASN A 440 8.20 -1.27 12.28
CA ASN A 440 9.52 -0.96 12.86
C ASN A 440 10.24 0.22 12.17
N SER A 441 9.64 0.84 11.16
CA SER A 441 10.23 1.95 10.40
C SER A 441 10.44 3.19 11.28
N GLN A 442 11.68 3.66 11.36
CA GLN A 442 12.04 4.87 12.09
C GLN A 442 11.62 6.12 11.31
N ARG A 443 11.77 6.10 9.98
CA ARG A 443 11.38 7.22 9.11
C ARG A 443 9.86 7.45 9.14
N VAL A 444 9.05 6.38 9.12
CA VAL A 444 7.59 6.49 9.26
C VAL A 444 7.20 6.95 10.67
N SER A 445 7.86 6.44 11.71
CA SER A 445 7.64 6.90 13.10
C SER A 445 7.90 8.40 13.27
N GLY A 446 8.98 8.92 12.68
CA GLY A 446 9.27 10.36 12.67
C GLY A 446 8.20 11.20 11.97
N LEU A 447 7.73 10.76 10.80
CA LEU A 447 6.65 11.44 10.07
C LEU A 447 5.30 11.39 10.83
N VAL A 448 5.00 10.29 11.54
CA VAL A 448 3.82 10.22 12.42
C VAL A 448 3.91 11.22 13.57
N GLN A 449 5.09 11.37 14.18
CA GLN A 449 5.32 12.37 15.23
C GLN A 449 5.19 13.79 14.70
N GLU A 450 5.76 14.09 13.52
CA GLU A 450 5.62 15.39 12.87
C GLU A 450 4.14 15.70 12.53
N ALA A 451 3.43 14.75 11.93
CA ALA A 451 2.00 14.89 11.63
C ALA A 451 1.17 15.12 12.90
N SER A 452 1.48 14.44 14.00
CA SER A 452 0.81 14.61 15.30
C SER A 452 1.12 15.97 15.93
N ALA A 453 2.36 16.45 15.82
CA ALA A 453 2.75 17.78 16.32
C ALA A 453 2.04 18.90 15.53
N LYS A 454 1.99 18.80 14.20
CA LYS A 454 1.26 19.78 13.37
C LYS A 454 -0.25 19.72 13.59
N PHE A 455 -0.82 18.53 13.77
CA PHE A 455 -2.22 18.35 14.17
C PHE A 455 -2.53 19.07 15.50
N ALA A 456 -1.70 18.86 16.52
CA ALA A 456 -1.84 19.51 17.83
C ALA A 456 -1.73 21.04 17.72
N GLY A 457 -0.83 21.55 16.87
CA GLY A 457 -0.70 22.98 16.58
C GLY A 457 -1.96 23.58 15.95
N ILE A 458 -2.51 22.97 14.90
CA ILE A 458 -3.76 23.41 14.27
C ILE A 458 -4.92 23.35 15.27
N LYS A 459 -5.02 22.26 16.05
CA LYS A 459 -6.06 22.08 17.07
C LYS A 459 -6.00 23.16 18.15
N ALA A 460 -4.81 23.51 18.64
CA ALA A 460 -4.61 24.61 19.57
C ALA A 460 -5.04 25.95 18.93
N GLN A 461 -4.57 26.25 17.72
CA GLN A 461 -4.94 27.48 17.00
C GLN A 461 -6.46 27.63 16.79
N VAL A 462 -7.15 26.56 16.38
CA VAL A 462 -8.62 26.55 16.23
C VAL A 462 -9.30 26.81 17.58
N THR A 463 -8.83 26.15 18.65
CA THR A 463 -9.37 26.32 20.01
C THR A 463 -9.20 27.76 20.51
N ASP A 464 -8.01 28.34 20.35
CA ASP A 464 -7.69 29.69 20.82
C ASP A 464 -8.44 30.76 20.02
N GLN A 465 -8.56 30.62 18.69
CA GLN A 465 -9.36 31.52 17.86
C GLN A 465 -10.85 31.45 18.21
N ALA A 466 -11.39 30.25 18.41
CA ALA A 466 -12.78 30.06 18.83
C ALA A 466 -13.05 30.62 20.22
N GLN A 467 -12.16 30.39 21.20
CA GLN A 467 -12.27 30.96 22.54
C GLN A 467 -12.24 32.50 22.49
N ALA A 468 -11.34 33.08 21.69
CA ALA A 468 -11.27 34.53 21.51
C ALA A 468 -12.51 35.11 20.82
N ALA A 469 -13.13 34.38 19.88
CA ALA A 469 -14.41 34.75 19.28
C ALA A 469 -15.57 34.67 20.29
N LEU A 470 -15.63 33.61 21.11
CA LEU A 470 -16.61 33.45 22.19
C LEU A 470 -16.49 34.56 23.24
N THR A 471 -15.28 34.85 23.73
CA THR A 471 -15.07 35.90 24.74
C THR A 471 -15.43 37.28 24.19
N ARG A 472 -15.09 37.58 22.92
CA ARG A 472 -15.54 38.81 22.25
C ARG A 472 -17.08 38.86 22.18
N ALA A 473 -17.72 37.77 21.77
CA ALA A 473 -19.17 37.69 21.67
C ALA A 473 -19.88 37.88 23.03
N GLN A 474 -19.40 37.24 24.11
CA GLN A 474 -19.91 37.45 25.47
C GLN A 474 -19.83 38.93 25.88
N SER A 475 -18.75 39.62 25.52
CA SER A 475 -18.56 41.05 25.81
C SER A 475 -19.33 42.02 24.89
N ALA A 476 -19.78 41.57 23.72
CA ALA A 476 -20.47 42.41 22.75
C ALA A 476 -21.80 42.95 23.31
N THR A 477 -22.10 44.20 23.00
CA THR A 477 -23.32 44.89 23.48
C THR A 477 -24.50 44.73 22.53
N SER A 478 -24.24 44.59 21.22
CA SER A 478 -25.29 44.39 20.22
C SER A 478 -25.65 42.91 20.01
N VAL A 479 -26.93 42.64 19.81
CA VAL A 479 -27.46 41.31 19.45
C VAL A 479 -26.87 40.83 18.11
N ASP A 480 -26.73 41.71 17.12
CA ASP A 480 -26.21 41.32 15.80
C ASP A 480 -24.70 41.01 15.86
N GLU A 481 -23.92 41.74 16.66
CA GLU A 481 -22.50 41.46 16.88
C GLU A 481 -22.29 40.14 17.65
N ARG A 482 -23.11 39.88 18.68
CA ARG A 482 -23.16 38.57 19.36
C ARG A 482 -23.42 37.43 18.38
N LEU A 483 -24.32 37.65 17.42
CA LEU A 483 -24.64 36.67 16.38
C LEU A 483 -23.48 36.45 15.41
N THR A 484 -22.82 37.50 14.90
CA THR A 484 -21.72 37.32 13.94
C THR A 484 -20.55 36.58 14.58
N LEU A 485 -20.10 37.03 15.75
CA LEU A 485 -18.98 36.41 16.49
C LEU A 485 -19.30 35.01 17.00
N GLY A 486 -20.54 34.74 17.42
CA GLY A 486 -20.97 33.40 17.81
C GLY A 486 -21.00 32.42 16.65
N ASN A 487 -21.43 32.86 15.46
CA ASN A 487 -21.40 32.03 14.25
C ASN A 487 -19.97 31.83 13.73
N GLU A 488 -19.07 32.80 13.90
CA GLU A 488 -17.63 32.67 13.63
C GLU A 488 -17.01 31.59 14.54
N ALA A 489 -17.24 31.68 15.86
CA ALA A 489 -16.78 30.68 16.83
C ALA A 489 -17.34 29.29 16.52
N PHE A 490 -18.65 29.16 16.27
CA PHE A 490 -19.29 27.88 15.97
C PHE A 490 -18.67 27.19 14.73
N LYS A 491 -18.39 27.94 13.65
CA LYS A 491 -17.74 27.41 12.44
C LYS A 491 -16.31 26.94 12.69
N LEU A 492 -15.53 27.68 13.50
CA LEU A 492 -14.19 27.24 13.89
C LEU A 492 -14.24 25.94 14.71
N LEU A 493 -15.19 25.86 15.66
CA LEU A 493 -15.38 24.69 16.52
C LEU A 493 -15.97 23.49 15.78
N GLU A 494 -16.69 23.71 14.68
CA GLU A 494 -17.11 22.66 13.76
C GLU A 494 -15.88 22.00 13.10
N VAL A 495 -14.95 22.79 12.55
CA VAL A 495 -13.67 22.27 12.01
C VAL A 495 -12.85 21.55 13.09
N GLY A 496 -12.81 22.09 14.32
CA GLY A 496 -12.15 21.43 15.46
C GLY A 496 -12.79 20.10 15.85
N SER A 497 -14.12 20.04 15.89
CA SER A 497 -14.89 18.84 16.21
C SER A 497 -14.80 17.76 15.13
N ASP A 498 -14.64 18.15 13.86
CA ASP A 498 -14.40 17.23 12.75
C ASP A 498 -12.96 16.69 12.74
N LEU A 499 -12.00 17.51 13.18
CA LEU A 499 -10.60 17.14 13.38
C LEU A 499 -10.44 16.07 14.48
N ASP A 500 -11.04 16.31 15.64
CA ASP A 500 -10.99 15.42 16.79
C ASP A 500 -12.37 15.29 17.47
N PRO A 501 -13.20 14.33 17.01
CA PRO A 501 -14.50 14.05 17.62
C PRO A 501 -14.41 13.50 19.06
N SER A 502 -13.21 13.17 19.55
CA SER A 502 -13.01 12.65 20.91
C SER A 502 -12.67 13.75 21.93
N ASP A 503 -12.45 14.99 21.48
CA ASP A 503 -12.15 16.11 22.37
C ASP A 503 -13.43 16.67 23.03
N ALA A 504 -13.54 16.44 24.34
CA ALA A 504 -14.64 16.92 25.17
C ALA A 504 -14.68 18.46 25.27
N ARG A 505 -13.54 19.16 25.26
CA ARG A 505 -13.46 20.62 25.38
C ARG A 505 -13.91 21.30 24.09
N LEU A 506 -13.52 20.78 22.92
CA LEU A 506 -14.03 21.28 21.64
C LEU A 506 -15.55 21.06 21.53
N SER A 507 -16.04 19.92 21.99
CA SER A 507 -17.47 19.61 22.06
C SER A 507 -18.23 20.57 22.99
N GLU A 508 -17.68 20.84 24.18
CA GLU A 508 -18.24 21.78 25.16
C GLU A 508 -18.32 23.22 24.60
N LEU A 509 -17.22 23.73 24.05
CA LEU A 509 -17.17 25.06 23.42
C LEU A 509 -18.14 25.17 22.23
N LYS A 510 -18.31 24.09 21.43
CA LYS A 510 -19.28 24.06 20.31
C LYS A 510 -20.72 24.19 20.82
N ILE A 511 -21.05 23.52 21.92
CA ILE A 511 -22.35 23.63 22.59
C ILE A 511 -22.54 25.04 23.18
N GLU A 512 -21.49 25.64 23.76
CA GLU A 512 -21.53 27.03 24.24
C GLU A 512 -21.83 28.02 23.10
N ALA A 513 -21.09 27.93 21.99
CA ALA A 513 -21.29 28.75 20.79
C ALA A 513 -22.70 28.58 20.21
N GLN A 514 -23.20 27.35 20.12
CA GLN A 514 -24.55 27.04 19.66
C GLN A 514 -25.62 27.61 20.61
N THR A 515 -25.42 27.52 21.92
CA THR A 515 -26.34 28.05 22.93
C THR A 515 -26.40 29.58 22.86
N MET A 516 -25.24 30.23 22.78
CA MET A 516 -25.13 31.69 22.68
C MET A 516 -25.78 32.23 21.39
N THR A 517 -25.52 31.60 20.24
CA THR A 517 -26.14 31.99 18.96
C THR A 517 -27.66 31.79 18.98
N ALA A 518 -28.16 30.65 19.47
CA ALA A 518 -29.60 30.40 19.60
C ALA A 518 -30.30 31.42 20.53
N ASN A 519 -29.68 31.77 21.66
CA ASN A 519 -30.22 32.78 22.58
C ASN A 519 -30.24 34.18 21.95
N ALA A 520 -29.19 34.57 21.21
CA ALA A 520 -29.16 35.86 20.52
C ALA A 520 -30.16 35.91 19.33
N GLN A 521 -30.38 34.80 18.61
CA GLN A 521 -31.41 34.72 17.56
C GLN A 521 -32.81 34.91 18.15
N ARG A 522 -33.10 34.24 19.29
CA ARG A 522 -34.35 34.40 20.03
C ARG A 522 -34.55 35.83 20.50
N ALA A 523 -33.51 36.46 21.05
CA ALA A 523 -33.55 37.86 21.48
C ALA A 523 -33.93 38.79 20.31
N ARG A 524 -33.31 38.62 19.14
CA ARG A 524 -33.62 39.43 17.94
C ARG A 524 -35.09 39.28 17.53
N GLN A 525 -35.57 38.04 17.39
CA GLN A 525 -36.96 37.75 17.01
C GLN A 525 -37.97 38.30 18.03
N THR A 526 -37.67 38.20 19.33
CA THR A 526 -38.53 38.72 20.39
C THR A 526 -38.56 40.26 20.41
N ILE A 527 -37.45 40.94 20.11
CA ILE A 527 -37.41 42.41 19.93
C ILE A 527 -38.26 42.83 18.73
N GLU A 528 -38.07 42.19 17.57
CA GLU A 528 -38.83 42.45 16.33
C GLU A 528 -40.34 42.22 16.53
N ARG A 529 -40.72 41.11 17.17
CA ARG A 529 -42.11 40.78 17.50
C ARG A 529 -42.73 41.78 18.48
N SER A 530 -42.00 42.18 19.52
CA SER A 530 -42.48 43.15 20.50
C SER A 530 -42.67 44.52 19.87
N ALA A 531 -41.78 44.94 18.97
CA ALA A 531 -41.96 46.18 18.19
C ALA A 531 -43.24 46.14 17.33
N ALA A 532 -43.53 45.01 16.67
CA ALA A 532 -44.76 44.83 15.90
C ALA A 532 -46.04 44.81 16.76
N MET A 533 -45.96 44.34 18.01
CA MET A 533 -47.06 44.41 18.99
C MET A 533 -47.31 45.84 19.47
N ILE A 534 -46.24 46.59 19.78
CA ILE A 534 -46.34 47.99 20.21
C ILE A 534 -46.94 48.86 19.10
N ALA A 535 -46.56 48.61 17.84
CA ALA A 535 -47.10 49.31 16.67
C ALA A 535 -48.62 49.07 16.45
N GLN A 536 -49.18 47.96 16.95
CA GLN A 536 -50.62 47.68 16.90
C GLN A 536 -51.41 48.41 18.01
N ASN A 537 -50.73 48.81 19.10
CA ASN A 537 -51.25 49.66 20.17
C ASN A 537 -52.52 49.13 20.89
N PHE A 538 -52.68 47.81 20.97
CA PHE A 538 -53.70 47.16 21.82
C PHE A 538 -53.13 46.89 23.22
N ASP A 539 -53.93 47.08 24.27
CA ASP A 539 -53.42 47.01 25.66
C ASP A 539 -52.93 45.61 26.07
N ASN A 540 -53.57 44.57 25.53
CA ASN A 540 -53.12 43.18 25.69
C ASN A 540 -51.75 42.95 25.03
N ASP A 541 -51.53 43.53 23.85
CA ASP A 541 -50.28 43.40 23.10
C ASP A 541 -49.15 44.20 23.75
N LEU A 542 -49.47 45.38 24.33
CA LEU A 542 -48.53 46.16 25.14
C LEU A 542 -48.10 45.39 26.41
N ALA A 543 -49.03 44.74 27.11
CA ALA A 543 -48.74 43.89 28.26
C ALA A 543 -47.93 42.63 27.88
N GLN A 544 -48.23 42.02 26.72
CA GLN A 544 -47.47 40.88 26.20
C GLN A 544 -46.05 41.30 25.78
N ALA A 545 -45.90 42.39 25.02
CA ALA A 545 -44.61 42.96 24.61
C ALA A 545 -43.76 43.33 25.82
N ARG A 546 -44.34 43.92 26.88
CA ARG A 546 -43.65 44.18 28.15
C ARG A 546 -43.08 42.90 28.76
N THR A 547 -43.88 41.84 28.83
CA THR A 547 -43.47 40.54 29.40
C THR A 547 -42.33 39.92 28.58
N LEU A 548 -42.44 39.96 27.25
CA LEU A 548 -41.43 39.47 26.31
C LEU A 548 -40.11 40.26 26.39
N LEU A 549 -40.16 41.58 26.58
CA LEU A 549 -38.97 42.42 26.70
C LEU A 549 -38.32 42.35 28.09
N ALA A 550 -39.08 42.05 29.15
CA ALA A 550 -38.53 41.83 30.49
C ALA A 550 -37.64 40.57 30.55
N ASP A 551 -38.00 39.50 29.82
CA ASP A 551 -37.21 38.27 29.71
C ASP A 551 -35.82 38.49 29.08
N LEU A 552 -35.67 39.51 28.22
CA LEU A 552 -34.42 39.83 27.51
C LEU A 552 -33.46 40.74 28.28
N ARG A 553 -33.48 40.74 29.62
CA ARG A 553 -32.68 41.65 30.45
C ARG A 553 -31.17 41.64 30.13
N ASP A 554 -30.61 40.50 29.73
CA ASP A 554 -29.18 40.34 29.41
C ASP A 554 -28.78 40.97 28.06
N TYR A 555 -29.75 41.51 27.32
CA TYR A 555 -29.58 42.29 26.10
C TYR A 555 -29.94 43.77 26.27
N ALA A 556 -30.13 44.24 27.52
CA ALA A 556 -30.51 45.63 27.82
C ALA A 556 -29.51 46.72 27.38
N GLN A 557 -28.33 46.34 26.90
CA GLN A 557 -27.35 47.27 26.32
C GLN A 557 -27.54 47.50 24.82
N ASP A 558 -28.32 46.68 24.12
CA ASP A 558 -28.55 46.78 22.68
C ASP A 558 -29.43 48.00 22.33
N ASP A 559 -29.05 48.74 21.29
CA ASP A 559 -29.73 49.97 20.89
C ASP A 559 -31.15 49.73 20.34
N ARG A 560 -31.39 48.61 19.65
CA ARG A 560 -32.74 48.26 19.17
C ARG A 560 -33.64 47.89 20.34
N TYR A 561 -33.13 47.09 21.29
CA TYR A 561 -33.86 46.78 22.53
C TYR A 561 -34.26 48.08 23.26
N ARG A 562 -33.30 49.01 23.43
CA ARG A 562 -33.56 50.31 24.07
C ARG A 562 -34.59 51.16 23.32
N ALA A 563 -34.53 51.20 21.98
CA ALA A 563 -35.50 51.91 21.17
C ALA A 563 -36.92 51.35 21.35
N VAL A 564 -37.08 50.03 21.30
CA VAL A 564 -38.38 49.35 21.45
C VAL A 564 -38.94 49.51 22.87
N VAL A 565 -38.10 49.39 23.91
CA VAL A 565 -38.52 49.67 25.30
C VAL A 565 -38.88 51.16 25.51
N SER A 566 -38.25 52.07 24.76
CA SER A 566 -38.60 53.50 24.76
C SER A 566 -39.95 53.80 24.11
N ASP A 567 -40.27 53.15 23.00
CA ASP A 567 -41.59 53.29 22.36
C ASP A 567 -42.70 52.64 23.21
N LEU A 568 -42.46 51.46 23.78
CA LEU A 568 -43.34 50.84 24.78
C LEU A 568 -43.60 51.80 25.95
N LEU A 569 -42.56 52.42 26.51
CA LEU A 569 -42.68 53.37 27.60
C LEU A 569 -43.55 54.58 27.21
N ALA A 570 -43.40 55.10 25.99
CA ALA A 570 -44.23 56.19 25.48
C ALA A 570 -45.72 55.80 25.46
N ARG A 571 -46.08 54.60 24.97
CA ARG A 571 -47.47 54.11 24.97
C ARG A 571 -48.06 53.99 26.39
N TYR A 572 -47.28 53.47 27.34
CA TYR A 572 -47.71 53.39 28.75
C TYR A 572 -47.91 54.79 29.39
N ILE A 573 -47.10 55.78 28.99
CA ILE A 573 -47.24 57.17 29.42
C ILE A 573 -48.48 57.81 28.77
N GLU A 574 -48.71 57.64 27.47
CA GLU A 574 -49.91 58.10 26.76
C GLU A 574 -51.20 57.59 27.42
N ARG A 575 -51.26 56.29 27.79
CA ARG A 575 -52.39 55.71 28.55
C ARG A 575 -52.58 56.34 29.93
N ALA A 576 -51.49 56.57 30.66
CA ALA A 576 -51.55 57.20 31.98
C ALA A 576 -52.00 58.67 31.92
N GLU A 577 -51.64 59.41 30.86
CA GLU A 577 -52.11 60.78 30.63
C GLU A 577 -53.60 60.79 30.25
N PHE A 578 -54.04 59.92 29.35
CA PHE A 578 -55.46 59.79 28.96
C PHE A 578 -56.37 59.48 30.17
N ALA A 579 -55.99 58.51 31.01
CA ALA A 579 -56.74 58.19 32.23
C ALA A 579 -56.81 59.37 33.23
N LEU A 580 -55.83 60.27 33.23
CA LEU A 580 -55.88 61.50 34.04
C LEU A 580 -56.79 62.58 33.46
N GLU A 581 -56.92 62.65 32.13
CA GLU A 581 -57.85 63.55 31.44
C GLU A 581 -59.31 63.13 31.69
N ASP A 582 -59.60 61.82 31.60
CA ASP A 582 -60.90 61.23 31.98
C ASP A 582 -61.17 61.28 33.50
N GLY A 583 -60.13 61.50 34.30
CA GLY A 583 -60.20 61.68 35.75
C GLY A 583 -60.14 60.39 36.58
N ASP A 584 -59.86 59.24 35.97
CA ASP A 584 -59.60 57.99 36.70
C ASP A 584 -58.16 57.94 37.23
N ILE A 585 -58.02 58.43 38.46
CA ILE A 585 -56.74 58.44 39.19
C ILE A 585 -56.28 57.01 39.54
N ALA A 586 -57.19 56.04 39.67
CA ALA A 586 -56.84 54.67 40.06
C ALA A 586 -56.24 53.89 38.87
N GLU A 587 -56.79 54.07 37.68
CA GLU A 587 -56.21 53.56 36.44
C GLU A 587 -54.86 54.22 36.15
N ALA A 588 -54.77 55.55 36.24
CA ALA A 588 -53.51 56.27 36.06
C ALA A 588 -52.41 55.84 37.06
N GLU A 589 -52.74 55.57 38.33
CA GLU A 589 -51.80 55.00 39.32
C GLU A 589 -51.37 53.57 38.94
N THR A 590 -52.20 52.80 38.26
CA THR A 590 -51.88 51.43 37.82
C THR A 590 -50.88 51.44 36.67
N TRP A 591 -51.14 52.22 35.62
CA TRP A 591 -50.21 52.41 34.50
C TRP A 591 -48.86 52.97 34.99
N LEU A 592 -48.88 53.98 35.88
CA LEU A 592 -47.68 54.56 36.46
C LEU A 592 -46.86 53.57 37.31
N ASN A 593 -47.51 52.65 38.04
CA ASN A 593 -46.81 51.61 38.79
C ASN A 593 -46.14 50.60 37.85
N THR A 594 -46.80 50.18 36.77
CA THR A 594 -46.20 49.25 35.79
C THR A 594 -44.96 49.80 35.09
N VAL A 595 -44.84 51.13 34.95
CA VAL A 595 -43.66 51.83 34.42
C VAL A 595 -42.44 51.78 35.36
N ARG A 596 -42.60 51.40 36.64
CA ARG A 596 -41.49 51.32 37.61
C ARG A 596 -40.73 49.98 37.57
N ASP A 597 -41.35 48.98 36.98
CA ASP A 597 -40.84 47.62 36.88
C ASP A 597 -39.93 47.42 35.65
N GLU A 598 -39.48 46.19 35.43
CA GLU A 598 -38.84 45.78 34.18
C GLU A 598 -39.87 45.75 33.03
N PRO A 599 -39.47 46.10 31.79
CA PRO A 599 -38.11 46.42 31.34
C PRO A 599 -37.66 47.89 31.53
N PHE A 600 -38.54 48.78 31.98
CA PHE A 600 -38.34 50.25 31.87
C PHE A 600 -37.21 50.84 32.72
N ARG A 601 -36.79 50.14 33.78
CA ARG A 601 -35.72 50.57 34.71
C ARG A 601 -34.42 50.99 34.01
N ILE A 602 -34.14 50.42 32.83
CA ILE A 602 -32.92 50.66 32.04
C ILE A 602 -32.88 52.01 31.30
N LEU A 603 -34.02 52.72 31.20
CA LEU A 603 -34.12 54.04 30.56
C LEU A 603 -33.97 55.23 31.55
N GLY A 604 -33.80 54.95 32.85
CA GLY A 604 -33.73 55.97 33.90
C GLY A 604 -35.08 56.63 34.23
N ARG A 605 -35.10 57.50 35.24
CA ARG A 605 -36.31 58.25 35.64
C ARG A 605 -36.57 59.42 34.70
N ARG A 606 -37.43 59.23 33.69
CA ARG A 606 -37.88 60.32 32.80
C ARG A 606 -38.68 61.40 33.54
N ALA A 607 -38.60 62.63 33.03
CA ALA A 607 -39.31 63.78 33.59
C ALA A 607 -40.84 63.67 33.45
N GLU A 608 -41.33 62.99 32.40
CA GLU A 608 -42.76 62.70 32.16
C GLU A 608 -43.39 61.95 33.34
N VAL A 609 -42.75 60.87 33.79
CA VAL A 609 -43.17 60.07 34.96
C VAL A 609 -43.29 60.94 36.22
N GLN A 610 -42.34 61.86 36.43
CA GLN A 610 -42.38 62.80 37.56
C GLN A 610 -43.48 63.87 37.43
N ARG A 611 -43.74 64.35 36.20
CA ARG A 611 -44.84 65.27 35.90
C ARG A 611 -46.19 64.61 36.25
N ILE A 612 -46.44 63.41 35.73
CA ILE A 612 -47.67 62.62 35.97
C ILE A 612 -47.85 62.35 37.47
N GLU A 613 -46.79 61.93 38.18
CA GLU A 613 -46.81 61.80 39.64
C GLU A 613 -47.21 63.09 40.37
N SER A 614 -46.73 64.26 39.92
CA SER A 614 -47.05 65.54 40.55
C SER A 614 -48.52 65.93 40.36
N ILE A 615 -49.10 65.61 39.19
CA ILE A 615 -50.51 65.83 38.85
C ILE A 615 -51.40 64.95 39.75
N ILE A 616 -51.14 63.63 39.78
CA ILE A 616 -51.84 62.67 40.66
C ILE A 616 -51.85 63.14 42.11
N ARG A 617 -50.68 63.52 42.66
CA ARG A 617 -50.57 63.99 44.05
C ARG A 617 -51.40 65.24 44.31
N ARG A 618 -51.44 66.19 43.36
CA ARG A 618 -52.23 67.44 43.46
C ARG A 618 -53.73 67.15 43.42
N GLN A 619 -54.16 66.33 42.47
CA GLN A 619 -55.58 65.97 42.25
C GLN A 619 -56.13 65.13 43.40
N ARG A 620 -55.35 64.17 43.93
CA ARG A 620 -55.67 63.39 45.13
C ARG A 620 -55.80 64.26 46.39
N ARG A 621 -54.99 65.31 46.54
CA ARG A 621 -55.11 66.29 47.64
C ARG A 621 -56.39 67.10 47.53
N GLY A 622 -56.75 67.55 46.32
CA GLY A 622 -58.02 68.23 46.05
C GLY A 622 -59.24 67.34 46.31
N ASN A 623 -59.20 66.08 45.87
CA ASN A 623 -60.33 65.16 46.08
C ASN A 623 -60.46 64.72 47.54
N ARG A 624 -59.35 64.49 48.27
CA ARG A 624 -59.37 64.27 49.73
C ARG A 624 -59.94 65.46 50.50
N LEU A 625 -59.69 66.70 50.06
CA LEU A 625 -60.32 67.89 50.65
C LEU A 625 -61.83 67.93 50.40
N ARG A 626 -62.29 67.63 49.18
CA ARG A 626 -63.73 67.55 48.85
C ARG A 626 -64.43 66.44 49.63
N ILE A 627 -63.87 65.22 49.62
CA ILE A 627 -64.38 64.08 50.39
C ILE A 627 -64.33 64.39 51.89
N GLY A 628 -63.29 65.05 52.40
CA GLY A 628 -63.20 65.49 53.79
C GLY A 628 -64.30 66.48 54.18
N LEU A 629 -64.64 67.42 53.30
CA LEU A 629 -65.77 68.35 53.49
C LEU A 629 -67.12 67.64 53.42
N VAL A 630 -67.30 66.68 52.50
CA VAL A 630 -68.53 65.87 52.41
C VAL A 630 -68.69 64.96 53.63
N ILE A 631 -67.63 64.30 54.09
CA ILE A 631 -67.63 63.48 55.31
C ILE A 631 -67.87 64.37 56.54
N ALA A 632 -67.27 65.56 56.62
CA ALA A 632 -67.56 66.51 57.69
C ALA A 632 -69.04 66.94 57.68
N GLY A 633 -69.62 67.19 56.50
CA GLY A 633 -71.04 67.48 56.32
C GLY A 633 -71.96 66.30 56.69
N ILE A 634 -71.60 65.08 56.31
CA ILE A 634 -72.34 63.86 56.70
C ILE A 634 -72.21 63.64 58.21
N LEU A 635 -71.04 63.85 58.81
CA LEU A 635 -70.84 63.74 60.26
C LEU A 635 -71.59 64.82 61.05
N THR A 636 -71.72 66.05 60.54
CA THR A 636 -72.59 67.05 61.18
C THR A 636 -74.05 66.69 61.01
N ILE A 637 -74.49 66.18 59.85
CA ILE A 637 -75.87 65.69 59.66
C ILE A 637 -76.16 64.51 60.60
N VAL A 638 -75.32 63.47 60.62
CA VAL A 638 -75.46 62.29 61.49
C VAL A 638 -75.36 62.67 62.97
N GLY A 639 -74.48 63.61 63.34
CA GLY A 639 -74.39 64.14 64.71
C GLY A 639 -75.64 64.90 65.13
N VAL A 640 -76.21 65.72 64.25
CA VAL A 640 -77.48 66.42 64.49
C VAL A 640 -78.66 65.43 64.54
N THR A 641 -78.73 64.46 63.63
CA THR A 641 -79.77 63.43 63.63
C THR A 641 -79.68 62.56 64.89
N GLY A 642 -78.49 62.09 65.27
CA GLY A 642 -78.27 61.32 66.49
C GLY A 642 -78.56 62.09 67.77
N ALA A 643 -78.34 63.41 67.78
CA ALA A 643 -78.77 64.27 68.89
C ALA A 643 -80.30 64.44 68.95
N LEU A 644 -80.99 64.46 67.80
CA LEU A 644 -82.45 64.59 67.70
C LEU A 644 -83.20 63.27 67.93
N THR A 645 -82.58 62.10 67.68
CA THR A 645 -83.16 60.77 67.92
C THR A 645 -82.62 60.08 69.16
N ARG A 646 -82.19 60.86 70.16
CA ARG A 646 -81.58 60.38 71.42
C ARG A 646 -82.41 59.30 72.13
N ASP A 647 -83.73 59.48 72.16
CA ASP A 647 -84.62 58.66 73.00
C ASP A 647 -85.04 57.33 72.34
N THR A 648 -84.70 57.07 71.07
CA THR A 648 -85.12 55.86 70.35
C THR A 648 -84.08 54.74 70.26
N TRP A 649 -82.78 55.01 70.47
CA TRP A 649 -81.70 54.02 70.23
C TRP A 649 -80.92 53.60 71.48
N MET A 650 -81.16 54.22 72.63
CA MET A 650 -80.45 53.91 73.88
C MET A 650 -80.64 52.47 74.45
N PRO A 651 -81.73 51.72 74.16
CA PRO A 651 -81.87 50.34 74.66
C PRO A 651 -81.02 49.27 73.96
N VAL A 652 -80.46 49.55 72.77
CA VAL A 652 -79.76 48.52 71.95
C VAL A 652 -78.37 48.19 72.50
N PHE A 653 -77.75 49.10 73.24
CA PHE A 653 -76.35 48.96 73.68
C PHE A 653 -76.15 48.21 75.02
N PHE A 654 -77.21 47.85 75.77
CA PHE A 654 -77.07 47.17 77.08
C PHE A 654 -78.23 46.21 77.46
N PRO A 655 -78.02 44.88 77.35
CA PRO A 655 -78.63 43.89 78.26
C PRO A 655 -77.61 42.97 79.01
N PRO A 656 -78.02 42.18 80.03
CA PRO A 656 -77.13 41.63 81.08
C PRO A 656 -76.56 40.19 80.86
N PRO A 657 -75.63 39.71 81.73
CA PRO A 657 -74.85 38.45 81.59
C PRO A 657 -75.34 37.29 82.52
N PRO A 658 -74.59 36.17 82.71
CA PRO A 658 -73.99 35.21 81.76
C PRO A 658 -74.46 33.74 82.04
N THR A 659 -74.13 32.76 81.18
CA THR A 659 -74.06 31.31 81.54
C THR A 659 -73.05 30.57 80.62
N VAL A 660 -72.58 29.39 81.05
CA VAL A 660 -71.24 28.82 80.77
C VAL A 660 -71.21 27.49 79.96
N THR A 661 -70.00 27.09 79.51
CA THR A 661 -69.53 25.68 79.26
C THR A 661 -69.73 25.07 77.85
N PRO A 662 -68.83 24.24 77.28
CA PRO A 662 -67.34 24.21 77.29
C PRO A 662 -66.63 24.06 75.89
N THR A 663 -65.29 24.12 75.92
CA THR A 663 -64.22 23.69 74.96
C THR A 663 -64.24 22.16 74.63
N PRO A 664 -63.39 21.54 73.73
CA PRO A 664 -62.08 21.94 73.10
C PRO A 664 -61.97 21.78 71.54
N SER A 665 -61.04 22.44 70.80
CA SER A 665 -59.61 22.12 70.48
C SER A 665 -59.38 20.73 69.83
N THR A 666 -58.71 20.49 68.69
CA THR A 666 -57.42 20.97 68.08
C THR A 666 -57.40 20.80 66.54
N THR A 667 -56.85 21.68 65.68
CA THR A 667 -55.44 21.84 65.18
C THR A 667 -54.95 20.91 64.04
N LEU A 668 -54.33 21.52 63.00
CA LEU A 668 -53.41 21.01 61.94
C LEU A 668 -53.91 20.73 60.50
N THR A 669 -53.23 21.41 59.55
CA THR A 669 -53.01 21.13 58.10
C THR A 669 -52.12 19.87 57.89
N PRO A 670 -52.04 19.19 56.71
CA PRO A 670 -51.79 19.81 55.37
C PRO A 670 -52.30 19.10 54.06
N SER A 671 -52.16 19.82 52.93
CA SER A 671 -51.78 19.44 51.52
C SER A 671 -52.23 18.14 50.79
N GLN A 672 -52.23 18.21 49.44
CA GLN A 672 -52.34 17.12 48.42
C GLN A 672 -53.74 16.47 48.23
N THR A 673 -54.13 15.87 47.08
CA THR A 673 -53.87 16.11 45.64
C THR A 673 -54.85 15.27 44.78
N PHE A 674 -55.38 15.85 43.69
CA PHE A 674 -56.09 15.25 42.53
C PHE A 674 -57.35 14.34 42.67
N THR A 675 -58.15 14.43 41.60
CA THR A 675 -59.48 13.84 41.33
C THR A 675 -59.44 12.39 40.85
N PRO A 676 -60.51 11.61 41.07
CA PRO A 676 -60.75 10.36 40.34
C PRO A 676 -62.14 10.27 39.64
N THR A 677 -62.25 9.28 38.75
CA THR A 677 -63.46 8.50 38.39
C THR A 677 -64.42 9.05 37.32
N ASP A 678 -65.08 8.24 36.48
CA ASP A 678 -64.70 7.07 35.62
C ASP A 678 -65.95 6.63 34.79
N THR A 679 -65.80 5.63 33.91
CA THR A 679 -66.87 4.80 33.28
C THR A 679 -67.68 5.49 32.15
N ALA A 680 -67.78 5.06 30.87
CA ALA A 680 -67.56 3.82 30.08
C ALA A 680 -68.86 3.06 29.68
N THR A 681 -68.95 2.62 28.40
CA THR A 681 -69.49 1.32 27.92
C THR A 681 -69.24 1.17 26.40
N ALA A 682 -69.04 -0.08 25.94
CA ALA A 682 -68.56 -0.50 24.61
C ALA A 682 -69.66 -0.47 23.49
N THR A 683 -69.44 -0.78 22.20
CA THR A 683 -68.64 -1.85 21.52
C THR A 683 -68.36 -1.46 20.04
N HIS A 684 -67.82 -2.21 19.05
CA HIS A 684 -67.66 -3.67 18.80
C HIS A 684 -66.48 -3.98 17.84
N THR A 685 -65.83 -5.15 18.05
CA THR A 685 -65.18 -6.10 17.09
C THR A 685 -64.19 -5.65 15.97
N PRO A 686 -62.95 -6.20 15.94
CA PRO A 686 -62.03 -6.21 14.79
C PRO A 686 -61.98 -7.56 14.03
N THR A 687 -61.61 -7.54 12.73
CA THR A 687 -61.34 -8.73 11.90
C THR A 687 -60.14 -8.49 10.96
N ALA A 688 -59.43 -9.54 10.55
CA ALA A 688 -58.08 -9.47 9.98
C ALA A 688 -57.94 -9.88 8.49
N SER A 689 -56.75 -9.57 7.93
CA SER A 689 -56.06 -10.23 6.78
C SER A 689 -56.62 -10.07 5.36
N TYR A 690 -55.79 -9.63 4.41
CA TYR A 690 -55.14 -10.47 3.37
C TYR A 690 -54.38 -9.65 2.31
N THR A 691 -53.25 -10.19 1.84
CA THR A 691 -52.55 -9.88 0.56
C THR A 691 -52.82 -11.07 -0.38
N PRO A 692 -53.03 -10.92 -1.71
CA PRO A 692 -52.00 -10.61 -2.73
C PRO A 692 -52.55 -9.56 -3.77
N THR A 693 -52.04 -9.26 -4.98
CA THR A 693 -51.33 -10.04 -6.02
C THR A 693 -50.59 -9.11 -7.01
N ALA A 694 -49.63 -9.67 -7.76
CA ALA A 694 -48.92 -9.03 -8.86
C ALA A 694 -49.83 -8.52 -10.01
N THR A 695 -49.27 -7.66 -10.87
CA THR A 695 -49.86 -7.28 -12.16
C THR A 695 -48.84 -7.52 -13.27
N ASP A 696 -48.96 -8.65 -13.96
CA ASP A 696 -48.35 -8.84 -15.27
C ASP A 696 -49.07 -8.00 -16.32
N THR A 697 -48.34 -7.42 -17.27
CA THR A 697 -48.91 -6.85 -18.50
C THR A 697 -48.23 -7.49 -19.72
N PRO A 698 -48.97 -8.09 -20.66
CA PRO A 698 -48.38 -8.88 -21.73
C PRO A 698 -47.85 -8.06 -22.92
N THR A 699 -46.68 -8.48 -23.38
CA THR A 699 -46.14 -8.55 -24.75
C THR A 699 -46.86 -7.80 -25.89
N SER A 700 -46.11 -6.95 -26.59
CA SER A 700 -46.36 -6.61 -28.00
C SER A 700 -45.16 -7.00 -28.90
N THR A 701 -45.42 -8.05 -29.70
CA THR A 701 -44.90 -8.43 -31.02
C THR A 701 -43.57 -7.85 -31.56
N PRO A 702 -42.61 -8.69 -32.01
CA PRO A 702 -41.42 -8.23 -32.75
C PRO A 702 -41.80 -7.74 -34.16
N THR A 703 -41.26 -6.59 -34.56
CA THR A 703 -41.34 -6.10 -35.96
C THR A 703 -40.07 -6.47 -36.71
N ALA A 704 -40.22 -7.19 -37.82
CA ALA A 704 -39.11 -7.54 -38.71
C ALA A 704 -39.14 -6.69 -40.00
N SER A 705 -37.97 -6.57 -40.62
CA SER A 705 -37.73 -6.10 -41.99
C SER A 705 -37.73 -4.58 -42.26
N ALA A 706 -36.51 -4.06 -42.44
CA ALA A 706 -36.21 -3.08 -43.49
C ALA A 706 -34.78 -3.33 -44.01
N THR A 707 -34.68 -4.00 -45.17
CA THR A 707 -33.43 -4.25 -45.88
C THR A 707 -32.94 -2.98 -46.60
N PRO A 708 -31.65 -2.66 -46.51
CA PRO A 708 -30.88 -2.36 -47.73
C PRO A 708 -29.58 -3.19 -47.76
N THR A 709 -29.41 -4.09 -48.74
CA THR A 709 -28.81 -3.84 -50.07
C THR A 709 -27.27 -3.86 -50.01
N ALA A 710 -26.68 -4.79 -50.77
CA ALA A 710 -25.26 -5.13 -50.73
C ALA A 710 -24.39 -4.28 -51.68
N THR A 711 -23.06 -4.52 -51.60
CA THR A 711 -21.97 -4.05 -52.49
C THR A 711 -21.43 -2.64 -52.10
N ALA A 712 -20.12 -2.40 -52.01
CA ALA A 712 -19.00 -3.07 -52.68
C ALA A 712 -17.81 -3.48 -51.80
N THR A 713 -17.08 -4.48 -52.31
CA THR A 713 -15.83 -5.07 -51.80
C THR A 713 -14.69 -4.06 -51.67
N SER A 714 -13.93 -4.13 -50.57
CA SER A 714 -12.55 -3.67 -50.53
C SER A 714 -11.66 -4.70 -49.81
N THR A 715 -10.38 -4.72 -50.20
CA THR A 715 -9.42 -5.82 -50.02
C THR A 715 -8.95 -5.98 -48.57
N PRO A 716 -8.77 -7.22 -48.04
CA PRO A 716 -8.28 -7.40 -46.68
C PRO A 716 -6.86 -6.87 -46.50
N THR A 717 -6.70 -5.99 -45.50
CA THR A 717 -5.39 -5.56 -44.96
C THR A 717 -5.12 -6.35 -43.67
N ALA A 718 -3.86 -6.61 -43.36
CA ALA A 718 -3.43 -7.62 -42.39
C ALA A 718 -4.07 -7.48 -40.98
N THR A 719 -4.69 -8.57 -40.52
CA THR A 719 -5.17 -8.72 -39.14
C THR A 719 -3.98 -8.85 -38.18
N PRO A 720 -3.90 -8.09 -37.07
CA PRO A 720 -3.03 -8.46 -35.96
C PRO A 720 -3.53 -9.78 -35.37
N THR A 721 -2.63 -10.73 -35.13
CA THR A 721 -3.00 -12.03 -34.54
C THR A 721 -3.51 -11.84 -33.12
N ASP A 722 -4.77 -12.23 -32.87
CA ASP A 722 -5.32 -12.29 -31.52
C ASP A 722 -4.44 -13.20 -30.65
N THR A 723 -3.83 -12.59 -29.64
CA THR A 723 -3.13 -13.32 -28.58
C THR A 723 -4.20 -14.11 -27.80
N PRO A 724 -3.99 -15.40 -27.48
CA PRO A 724 -4.99 -16.17 -26.75
C PRO A 724 -5.24 -15.54 -25.37
N THR A 725 -6.37 -14.87 -25.24
CA THR A 725 -6.88 -14.38 -23.95
C THR A 725 -6.93 -15.56 -23.00
N GLN A 726 -6.16 -15.49 -21.90
CA GLN A 726 -6.18 -16.55 -20.90
C GLN A 726 -7.60 -16.71 -20.35
N THR A 727 -8.23 -17.84 -20.65
CA THR A 727 -9.42 -18.28 -19.95
C THR A 727 -9.06 -18.38 -18.47
N LEU A 728 -9.70 -17.55 -17.64
CA LEU A 728 -9.52 -17.61 -16.19
C LEU A 728 -9.89 -19.02 -15.73
N THR A 729 -8.86 -19.83 -15.46
CA THR A 729 -9.01 -21.08 -14.71
C THR A 729 -9.65 -20.67 -13.39
N PRO A 730 -10.75 -21.32 -12.95
CA PRO A 730 -11.37 -20.95 -11.69
C PRO A 730 -10.32 -21.04 -10.59
N SER A 731 -10.00 -19.88 -9.99
CA SER A 731 -9.08 -19.81 -8.88
C SER A 731 -9.54 -20.81 -7.84
N ILE A 732 -8.63 -21.67 -7.38
CA ILE A 732 -8.85 -22.49 -6.21
C ILE A 732 -9.16 -21.55 -5.06
N THR A 733 -10.45 -21.41 -4.73
CA THR A 733 -10.92 -20.70 -3.54
C THR A 733 -10.06 -21.20 -2.38
N PRO A 734 -9.33 -20.32 -1.67
CA PRO A 734 -8.41 -20.78 -0.64
C PRO A 734 -9.20 -21.54 0.41
N THR A 735 -9.02 -22.87 0.44
CA THR A 735 -9.60 -23.72 1.48
C THR A 735 -9.05 -23.19 2.79
N PRO A 736 -9.90 -22.70 3.72
CA PRO A 736 -9.41 -22.08 4.94
C PRO A 736 -8.52 -23.06 5.68
N ALA A 737 -7.36 -22.59 6.14
CA ALA A 737 -6.36 -23.44 6.78
C ALA A 737 -6.95 -24.03 8.07
N ILE A 738 -7.38 -25.30 8.00
CA ILE A 738 -7.88 -26.04 9.15
C ILE A 738 -6.70 -26.24 10.11
N LEU A 739 -6.74 -25.55 11.25
CA LEU A 739 -5.70 -25.62 12.27
C LEU A 739 -5.73 -26.98 12.97
N CYS A 740 -6.93 -27.42 13.37
CA CYS A 740 -7.17 -28.66 14.12
C CYS A 740 -8.67 -29.01 14.12
N GLU A 741 -9.00 -30.19 14.63
CA GLU A 741 -10.37 -30.64 14.88
C GLU A 741 -10.62 -30.76 16.39
N LEU A 742 -11.77 -30.25 16.83
CA LEU A 742 -12.21 -30.27 18.22
C LEU A 742 -13.58 -30.95 18.33
N VAL A 743 -13.89 -31.47 19.51
CA VAL A 743 -15.21 -31.98 19.87
C VAL A 743 -15.74 -31.25 21.11
N VAL A 744 -17.04 -30.95 21.14
CA VAL A 744 -17.69 -30.35 22.31
C VAL A 744 -17.75 -31.35 23.46
N THR A 745 -17.16 -30.98 24.60
CA THR A 745 -17.09 -31.82 25.82
C THR A 745 -18.06 -31.43 26.91
N ASN A 746 -18.74 -30.29 26.79
CA ASN A 746 -19.76 -29.87 27.74
C ASN A 746 -21.10 -30.59 27.45
N GLU A 747 -21.60 -31.37 28.41
CA GLU A 747 -22.85 -32.14 28.29
C GLU A 747 -24.08 -31.24 28.05
N ALA A 748 -24.06 -29.99 28.53
CA ALA A 748 -25.09 -28.99 28.28
C ALA A 748 -24.96 -28.32 26.89
N GLY A 749 -24.04 -28.78 26.05
CA GLY A 749 -23.61 -28.11 24.83
C GLY A 749 -22.73 -26.89 25.10
N THR A 750 -22.31 -26.21 24.03
CA THR A 750 -21.53 -24.97 24.12
C THR A 750 -22.12 -23.87 23.26
N ARG A 751 -21.81 -22.61 23.60
CA ARG A 751 -22.42 -21.41 23.03
C ARG A 751 -21.45 -20.73 22.09
N ILE A 752 -21.83 -20.60 20.83
CA ILE A 752 -21.07 -19.90 19.79
C ILE A 752 -21.28 -18.39 19.96
N ARG A 753 -20.22 -17.60 19.86
CA ARG A 753 -20.26 -16.13 19.99
C ARG A 753 -19.70 -15.41 18.78
N SER A 754 -20.19 -14.20 18.57
CA SER A 754 -19.72 -13.29 17.52
C SER A 754 -18.29 -12.76 17.73
N ARG A 755 -17.78 -12.76 18.97
CA ARG A 755 -16.42 -12.32 19.35
C ARG A 755 -15.85 -13.21 20.46
N PRO A 756 -14.51 -13.28 20.65
CA PRO A 756 -13.87 -14.10 21.68
C PRO A 756 -13.96 -13.47 23.08
N THR A 757 -15.17 -13.14 23.53
CA THR A 757 -15.43 -12.58 24.86
C THR A 757 -16.66 -13.21 25.49
N THR A 758 -16.68 -13.30 26.82
CA THR A 758 -17.81 -13.88 27.58
C THR A 758 -19.07 -13.01 27.51
N GLY A 759 -18.94 -11.71 27.23
CA GLY A 759 -20.05 -10.76 27.04
C GLY A 759 -20.61 -10.67 25.62
N ALA A 760 -19.94 -11.21 24.60
CA ALA A 760 -20.38 -11.06 23.20
C ALA A 760 -21.73 -11.73 22.91
N PRO A 761 -22.58 -11.14 22.03
CA PRO A 761 -23.84 -11.74 21.65
C PRO A 761 -23.64 -13.11 21.00
N GLN A 762 -24.55 -14.02 21.35
CA GLN A 762 -24.50 -15.43 20.99
C GLN A 762 -25.03 -15.62 19.57
N THR A 763 -24.24 -16.27 18.73
CA THR A 763 -24.58 -16.53 17.32
C THR A 763 -25.29 -17.88 17.15
N GLY A 764 -25.09 -18.81 18.09
CA GLY A 764 -25.73 -20.13 18.07
C GLY A 764 -25.31 -21.01 19.25
N SER A 765 -25.69 -22.29 19.19
CA SER A 765 -25.33 -23.31 20.17
C SER A 765 -24.97 -24.63 19.48
N LEU A 766 -23.97 -25.32 20.02
CA LEU A 766 -23.47 -26.61 19.58
C LEU A 766 -23.83 -27.66 20.62
N GLN A 767 -24.21 -28.86 20.17
CA GLN A 767 -24.57 -29.97 21.05
C GLN A 767 -23.31 -30.66 21.60
N PHE A 768 -23.48 -31.48 22.64
CA PHE A 768 -22.43 -32.36 23.15
C PHE A 768 -21.97 -33.35 22.06
N LEU A 769 -20.67 -33.67 22.02
CA LEU A 769 -20.02 -34.49 20.99
C LEU A 769 -20.10 -33.95 19.54
N GLN A 770 -20.55 -32.71 19.33
CA GLN A 770 -20.51 -32.08 18.02
C GLN A 770 -19.04 -31.90 17.55
N PRO A 771 -18.66 -32.40 16.36
CA PRO A 771 -17.34 -32.15 15.77
C PRO A 771 -17.25 -30.72 15.22
N LEU A 772 -16.10 -30.09 15.40
CA LEU A 772 -15.81 -28.69 15.10
C LEU A 772 -14.48 -28.58 14.34
N THR A 773 -14.48 -27.79 13.26
CA THR A 773 -13.29 -27.47 12.49
C THR A 773 -12.75 -26.10 12.94
N VAL A 774 -11.52 -26.03 13.44
CA VAL A 774 -10.90 -24.77 13.88
C VAL A 774 -10.24 -24.06 12.70
N ILE A 775 -10.57 -22.79 12.50
CA ILE A 775 -10.04 -21.94 11.42
C ILE A 775 -9.10 -20.86 11.97
N GLN A 776 -9.38 -20.35 13.17
CA GLN A 776 -8.57 -19.34 13.84
C GLN A 776 -8.56 -19.59 15.35
N GLN A 777 -7.53 -19.10 16.03
CA GLN A 777 -7.43 -19.10 17.49
C GLN A 777 -6.90 -17.75 17.98
N GLN A 778 -7.39 -17.28 19.12
CA GLN A 778 -6.99 -16.00 19.73
C GLN A 778 -7.14 -16.07 21.25
N ARG A 779 -6.34 -15.30 22.00
CA ARG A 779 -6.59 -15.07 23.43
C ARG A 779 -7.72 -14.05 23.60
N GLY A 780 -8.71 -14.34 24.44
CA GLY A 780 -9.81 -13.44 24.73
C GLY A 780 -9.31 -12.19 25.47
N PRO A 781 -9.69 -10.96 25.06
CA PRO A 781 -9.19 -9.73 25.69
C PRO A 781 -9.66 -9.56 27.14
N ASP A 782 -10.78 -10.18 27.51
CA ASP A 782 -11.40 -10.03 28.83
C ASP A 782 -11.01 -11.14 29.82
N ASP A 783 -10.72 -12.36 29.32
CA ASP A 783 -10.51 -13.55 30.16
C ASP A 783 -9.15 -14.24 29.98
N SER A 784 -8.30 -13.74 29.07
CA SER A 784 -6.94 -14.22 28.70
C SER A 784 -6.82 -15.70 28.27
N ARG A 785 -7.96 -16.41 28.21
CA ARG A 785 -8.11 -17.80 27.77
C ARG A 785 -8.06 -17.91 26.25
N VAL A 786 -7.79 -19.12 25.74
CA VAL A 786 -7.87 -19.40 24.31
C VAL A 786 -9.34 -19.53 23.87
N TRP A 787 -9.65 -18.84 22.79
CA TRP A 787 -10.88 -18.98 22.04
C TRP A 787 -10.56 -19.48 20.64
N TYR A 788 -11.35 -20.44 20.17
CA TYR A 788 -11.28 -21.02 18.85
C TYR A 788 -12.42 -20.47 18.00
N PHE A 789 -12.12 -19.92 16.83
CA PHE A 789 -13.11 -19.65 15.79
C PHE A 789 -13.36 -20.96 15.05
N VAL A 790 -14.54 -21.53 15.30
CA VAL A 790 -14.93 -22.83 14.79
C VAL A 790 -15.98 -22.70 13.70
N ARG A 791 -15.92 -23.64 12.77
CA ARG A 791 -16.98 -23.98 11.82
C ARG A 791 -17.55 -25.33 12.24
N ALA A 792 -18.87 -25.42 12.28
CA ALA A 792 -19.58 -26.65 12.60
C ALA A 792 -20.83 -26.78 11.73
N GLN A 793 -21.14 -28.00 11.32
CA GLN A 793 -22.38 -28.30 10.61
C GLN A 793 -23.42 -28.79 11.61
N VAL A 794 -24.45 -27.97 11.85
CA VAL A 794 -25.58 -28.31 12.72
C VAL A 794 -26.77 -28.60 11.82
N ASP A 795 -27.24 -29.84 11.84
CA ASP A 795 -28.22 -30.38 10.89
C ASP A 795 -27.77 -30.16 9.42
N THR A 796 -28.41 -29.24 8.71
CA THR A 796 -28.10 -28.87 7.31
C THR A 796 -27.47 -27.48 7.17
N VAL A 797 -27.24 -26.76 8.28
CA VAL A 797 -26.77 -25.37 8.29
C VAL A 797 -25.35 -25.31 8.83
N GLU A 798 -24.47 -24.62 8.10
CA GLU A 798 -23.13 -24.28 8.57
C GLU A 798 -23.20 -23.10 9.56
N VAL A 799 -22.70 -23.30 10.77
CA VAL A 799 -22.64 -22.26 11.80
C VAL A 799 -21.18 -21.96 12.14
N GLN A 800 -20.84 -20.68 12.21
CA GLN A 800 -19.48 -20.20 12.51
C GLN A 800 -19.46 -19.25 13.71
N GLY A 801 -18.37 -19.27 14.47
CA GLY A 801 -18.12 -18.29 15.52
C GLY A 801 -17.14 -18.79 16.60
N TRP A 802 -17.00 -18.00 17.66
CA TRP A 802 -16.02 -18.23 18.73
C TRP A 802 -16.56 -19.15 19.82
N VAL A 803 -15.75 -20.13 20.22
CA VAL A 803 -15.98 -21.05 21.34
C VAL A 803 -14.75 -21.06 22.25
N ARG A 804 -14.96 -21.04 23.57
CA ARG A 804 -13.88 -20.99 24.57
C ARG A 804 -13.33 -22.38 24.88
N GLU A 805 -12.01 -22.48 25.06
CA GLU A 805 -11.27 -23.73 25.23
C GLU A 805 -11.85 -24.72 26.26
N ASP A 806 -12.37 -24.25 27.41
CA ASP A 806 -12.87 -25.14 28.48
C ASP A 806 -14.02 -26.08 28.05
N ASN A 807 -14.72 -25.75 26.96
CA ASN A 807 -15.93 -26.47 26.52
C ASN A 807 -15.67 -27.46 25.37
N VAL A 808 -14.41 -27.59 24.96
CA VAL A 808 -13.99 -28.35 23.78
C VAL A 808 -12.71 -29.13 24.07
N ARG A 809 -12.48 -30.24 23.36
CA ARG A 809 -11.27 -31.05 23.45
C ARG A 809 -10.80 -31.44 22.05
N GLN A 810 -9.49 -31.56 21.86
CA GLN A 810 -8.92 -31.99 20.60
C GLN A 810 -9.33 -33.42 20.23
N GLN A 811 -9.70 -33.62 18.97
CA GLN A 811 -10.04 -34.91 18.40
C GLN A 811 -8.77 -35.58 17.84
N THR A 812 -8.62 -36.88 18.08
CA THR A 812 -7.35 -37.60 17.83
C THR A 812 -6.98 -37.61 16.35
N GLY A 813 -5.93 -36.88 15.97
CA GLY A 813 -5.43 -36.85 14.59
C GLY A 813 -4.75 -35.54 14.18
N ARG A 814 -5.12 -34.40 14.79
CA ARG A 814 -4.49 -33.10 14.51
C ARG A 814 -4.63 -32.15 15.70
N GLU A 815 -3.56 -32.03 16.49
CA GLU A 815 -3.51 -31.13 17.65
C GLU A 815 -3.48 -29.65 17.22
N CYS A 816 -4.11 -28.76 18.00
CA CYS A 816 -4.07 -27.33 17.73
C CYS A 816 -2.68 -26.76 18.08
N PRO A 817 -2.06 -25.94 17.22
CA PRO A 817 -0.78 -25.32 17.52
C PRO A 817 -0.90 -24.38 18.73
N SER A 818 0.12 -24.29 19.57
CA SER A 818 0.10 -23.40 20.74
C SER A 818 0.08 -21.92 20.34
N LEU A 819 -0.78 -21.13 20.98
CA LEU A 819 -0.71 -19.67 20.93
C LEU A 819 0.46 -19.18 21.80
N ASN A 820 1.61 -18.90 21.17
CA ASN A 820 2.69 -18.12 21.78
C ASN A 820 2.20 -16.70 22.11
#